data_AF-A0A821Z3H9-F1
#
_entry.id   AF-A0A821Z3H9-F1
#
_cell.length_a   1.000
_cell.length_b   1.000
_cell.length_c   1.000
_cell.angle_alpha   90.00
_cell.angle_beta   90.00
_cell.angle_gamma   90.00
#
_symmetry.space_group_name_H-M   'P 1'
#
loop_
_entity.id
_entity.type
_entity.pdbx_description
1 polymer ?
#
loop_
_entity_poly.entity_id
_entity_poly.type
_entity_poly.pdbx_seq_one_letter_code
_entity_poly.pdbx_strand_id
1 'polypeptide(L)'
;LLLRYNELDRTLDELSTIIKSIRSLQQQSTDDFDQFLVQCQNKNRELTQHRTELQRVRQAITEISSELHPDDTRQLIQKLNLLEIQWTDAERTLTALIDSLTKRRSEYQDFENKFLRFIQWFENFINNEINQRLDGLTIQTSLEILKNDIRNIITDKRKYVNELLIQARLLQSQSTDQTQLQTIKQKIEQLEQIMDTAEQHVEKRIKKTEITYKMFNDFEQGFENIRSWMDTVEVNLQRPLTTQNTNEFHIHQQSIAVGNHFEKRSITIVEFQEIETDIEKHSTVISNLLALGRNLLNETDISSRNLDSLSRTVQTLEQCWLSLKELIIKRKYELDNVHSSWRNIDEAINRISKMISDHERFLTEVKRASGDGLQGVRNEYKSLENFKRTLDHDDKEIQQLANSYSEIIRFYPKADSNNEMRIRIKDLNNRWEKLNETAHETLKHLKYMLSVHGDFQLTQDSLVLWLTDLDVLLTNLEHLSEAPTSDKIRQLDDMDREIQEKQAKIEYVQKCANYLLTKTIDARGLTINMNELAKFLQQLRNLTKRIRKLKQNLMNPCDHHLDLMSSTHVSPVRISTSPTRKRLASPSPPRSRSPNRYVRCRDRFLCSYDKIELDDCRQRADKLLADFEDILLHINADFRSKEESLHSLTPIGVQIDSLPTDFTYNRILTSTRRKIDALREFILQIKQELGAYLIQDLNNDPIVLDIMNKWTHLQSLANDKDDQLNQNRQQWKHFKRQLEDLEQSVQEFSNSDHLLTRTIYSRSDVNERLDEFELLLKSTIDLANQFNDNSNEWIIIEHRLQSIKDKFHYLLTKSNRQPRELKTTADVKHEMLEISSQLDHLETLTHSLEPIDNNEINQNINRTKLHRFIRIHDDLEILNQRLIKINDHSISILSNDQIRQTNDLKLLFDRVNSIKRVVRIYLDQLEKLLAQNEINQNFSLSNFSQLRTLNNNFQ
;
A
#
# COMPACT_ATOMS: atom_id res chain seq x y z
N LEU A 1 -24.88 129.66 -35.31
CA LEU A 1 -25.48 128.72 -36.29
C LEU A 1 -24.43 128.06 -37.16
N LEU A 2 -23.74 128.76 -38.06
CA LEU A 2 -22.69 128.17 -38.92
C LEU A 2 -21.58 127.44 -38.13
N LEU A 3 -21.15 128.01 -36.99
CA LEU A 3 -20.14 127.39 -36.12
C LEU A 3 -20.62 126.05 -35.52
N ARG A 4 -21.89 126.00 -35.12
CA ARG A 4 -22.55 124.82 -34.51
C ARG A 4 -22.85 123.75 -35.57
N TYR A 5 -23.15 124.16 -36.80
CA TYR A 5 -23.24 123.27 -37.97
C TYR A 5 -21.89 122.61 -38.28
N ASN A 6 -20.81 123.40 -38.38
CA ASN A 6 -19.47 122.89 -38.67
C ASN A 6 -18.95 121.97 -37.55
N GLU A 7 -19.31 122.26 -36.30
CA GLU A 7 -19.00 121.40 -35.16
C GLU A 7 -19.75 120.06 -35.22
N LEU A 8 -21.04 120.07 -35.56
CA LEU A 8 -21.82 118.84 -35.76
C LEU A 8 -21.34 118.03 -36.97
N ASP A 9 -21.03 118.68 -38.09
CA ASP A 9 -20.50 118.01 -39.28
C ASP A 9 -19.13 117.36 -38.99
N ARG A 10 -18.27 118.06 -38.24
CA ARG A 10 -16.99 117.53 -37.78
C ARG A 10 -17.15 116.34 -36.83
N THR A 11 -18.06 116.41 -35.86
CA THR A 11 -18.32 115.28 -34.94
C THR A 11 -18.91 114.08 -35.67
N LEU A 12 -19.78 114.28 -36.69
CA LEU A 12 -20.26 113.21 -37.56
C LEU A 12 -19.12 112.56 -38.35
N ASP A 13 -18.17 113.35 -38.85
CA ASP A 13 -17.00 112.83 -39.56
C ASP A 13 -16.05 112.08 -38.61
N GLU A 14 -15.83 112.57 -37.38
CA GLU A 14 -15.06 111.88 -36.34
C GLU A 14 -15.70 110.53 -35.97
N LEU A 15 -17.01 110.48 -35.75
CA LEU A 15 -17.73 109.21 -35.52
C LEU A 15 -17.68 108.28 -36.74
N SER A 16 -17.66 108.82 -37.96
CA SER A 16 -17.46 108.04 -39.19
C SER A 16 -16.08 107.38 -39.26
N THR A 17 -15.03 108.01 -38.72
CA THR A 17 -13.68 107.41 -38.66
C THR A 17 -13.63 106.18 -37.76
N ILE A 18 -14.40 106.17 -36.67
CA ILE A 18 -14.51 105.01 -35.76
C ILE A 18 -15.11 103.81 -36.52
N ILE A 19 -16.21 104.01 -37.25
CA ILE A 19 -16.83 102.97 -38.09
C ILE A 19 -15.84 102.45 -39.14
N LYS A 20 -15.07 103.33 -39.79
CA LYS A 20 -14.04 102.92 -40.77
C LYS A 20 -12.97 102.03 -40.12
N SER A 21 -12.57 102.32 -38.87
CA SER A 21 -11.61 101.51 -38.14
C SER A 21 -12.11 100.08 -37.83
N ILE A 22 -13.43 99.91 -37.63
CA ILE A 22 -14.04 98.60 -37.39
C ILE A 22 -14.15 97.79 -38.69
N ARG A 23 -14.47 98.46 -39.81
CA ARG A 23 -14.44 97.81 -41.13
C ARG A 23 -13.05 97.34 -41.51
N SER A 24 -11.99 98.07 -41.16
CA SER A 24 -10.62 97.60 -41.38
C SER A 24 -10.25 96.39 -40.52
N LEU A 25 -10.78 96.29 -39.30
CA LEU A 25 -10.58 95.12 -38.42
C LEU A 25 -11.26 93.87 -38.97
N GLN A 26 -12.44 94.00 -39.59
CA GLN A 26 -13.14 92.88 -40.24
C GLN A 26 -12.37 92.30 -41.44
N GLN A 27 -11.44 93.07 -42.00
CA GLN A 27 -10.62 92.67 -43.15
C GLN A 27 -9.23 92.15 -42.72
N GLN A 28 -8.88 92.23 -41.43
CA GLN A 28 -7.61 91.70 -40.94
C GLN A 28 -7.69 90.18 -40.75
N SER A 29 -6.71 89.49 -41.35
CA SER A 29 -6.34 88.12 -40.99
C SER A 29 -5.28 88.20 -39.90
N THR A 30 -5.55 87.65 -38.72
CA THR A 30 -4.61 87.64 -37.59
C THR A 30 -4.18 86.23 -37.22
N ASP A 31 -2.88 86.07 -36.96
CA ASP A 31 -2.27 84.80 -36.58
C ASP A 31 -2.52 84.45 -35.09
N ASP A 32 -2.75 85.45 -34.22
CA ASP A 32 -3.05 85.24 -32.79
C ASP A 32 -4.53 85.50 -32.49
N PHE A 33 -5.28 84.41 -32.39
CA PHE A 33 -6.72 84.40 -32.16
C PHE A 33 -7.14 85.05 -30.83
N ASP A 34 -6.38 84.82 -29.76
CA ASP A 34 -6.70 85.33 -28.43
C ASP A 34 -6.43 86.84 -28.37
N GLN A 35 -5.33 87.28 -29.00
CA GLN A 35 -5.03 88.70 -29.14
C GLN A 35 -6.09 89.41 -30.00
N PHE A 36 -6.56 88.77 -31.08
CA PHE A 36 -7.59 89.32 -31.96
C PHE A 36 -8.97 89.40 -31.30
N LEU A 37 -9.35 88.41 -30.49
CA LEU A 37 -10.58 88.45 -29.68
C LEU A 37 -10.56 89.65 -28.72
N VAL A 38 -9.42 89.89 -28.04
CA VAL A 38 -9.25 91.03 -27.15
C VAL A 38 -9.33 92.36 -27.91
N GLN A 39 -8.73 92.44 -29.10
CA GLN A 39 -8.84 93.64 -29.96
C GLN A 39 -10.29 93.92 -30.38
N CYS A 40 -11.04 92.89 -30.80
CA CYS A 40 -12.45 93.03 -31.16
C CYS A 40 -13.31 93.46 -29.95
N GLN A 41 -13.08 92.87 -28.77
CA GLN A 41 -13.77 93.25 -27.53
C GLN A 41 -13.49 94.71 -27.13
N ASN A 42 -12.25 95.19 -27.28
CA ASN A 42 -11.89 96.57 -26.99
C ASN A 42 -12.57 97.55 -27.96
N LYS A 43 -12.65 97.21 -29.25
CA LYS A 43 -13.35 98.02 -30.25
C LYS A 43 -14.88 98.02 -30.06
N ASN A 44 -15.43 96.94 -29.53
CA ASN A 44 -16.84 96.89 -29.15
C ASN A 44 -17.14 97.78 -27.91
N ARG A 45 -16.19 97.88 -26.97
CA ARG A 45 -16.26 98.84 -25.86
C ARG A 45 -16.19 100.29 -26.36
N GLU A 46 -15.33 100.58 -27.33
CA GLU A 46 -15.22 101.91 -27.96
C GLU A 46 -16.53 102.31 -28.68
N LEU A 47 -17.13 101.40 -29.46
CA LEU A 47 -18.46 101.57 -30.06
C LEU A 47 -19.54 101.84 -29.01
N THR A 48 -19.58 101.07 -27.94
CA THR A 48 -20.61 101.26 -26.90
C THR A 48 -20.44 102.58 -26.15
N GLN A 49 -19.20 103.04 -25.93
CA GLN A 49 -18.92 104.34 -25.29
C GLN A 49 -19.35 105.54 -26.16
N HIS A 50 -19.09 105.50 -27.47
CA HIS A 50 -19.45 106.61 -28.38
C HIS A 50 -20.93 106.59 -28.81
N ARG A 51 -21.70 105.56 -28.45
CA ARG A 51 -23.15 105.48 -28.69
C ARG A 51 -23.91 106.66 -28.08
N THR A 52 -23.53 107.09 -26.89
CA THR A 52 -24.14 108.24 -26.22
C THR A 52 -23.83 109.54 -26.95
N GLU A 53 -22.66 109.63 -27.57
CA GLU A 53 -22.24 110.80 -28.35
C GLU A 53 -23.03 110.91 -29.66
N LEU A 54 -23.27 109.79 -30.35
CA LEU A 54 -24.15 109.74 -31.52
C LEU A 54 -25.59 110.18 -31.19
N GLN A 55 -26.12 109.78 -30.03
CA GLN A 55 -27.44 110.24 -29.55
C GLN A 55 -27.47 111.73 -29.21
N ARG A 56 -26.38 112.28 -28.64
CA ARG A 56 -26.25 113.72 -28.39
C ARG A 56 -26.21 114.52 -29.69
N VAL A 57 -25.46 114.05 -30.69
CA VAL A 57 -25.38 114.68 -32.02
C VAL A 57 -26.75 114.66 -32.72
N ARG A 58 -27.50 113.55 -32.61
CA ARG A 58 -28.89 113.46 -33.10
C ARG A 58 -29.80 114.51 -32.45
N GLN A 59 -29.72 114.66 -31.13
CA GLN A 59 -30.51 115.65 -30.39
C GLN A 59 -30.12 117.08 -30.77
N ALA A 60 -28.82 117.37 -30.88
CA ALA A 60 -28.32 118.68 -31.29
C ALA A 60 -28.69 119.04 -32.74
N ILE A 61 -28.73 118.07 -33.67
CA ILE A 61 -29.22 118.28 -35.03
C ILE A 61 -30.73 118.58 -35.03
N THR A 62 -31.53 117.88 -34.21
CA THR A 62 -32.97 118.20 -34.08
C THR A 62 -33.23 119.59 -33.52
N GLU A 63 -32.44 120.05 -32.55
CA GLU A 63 -32.58 121.38 -31.95
C GLU A 63 -32.29 122.53 -32.92
N ILE A 64 -31.31 122.37 -33.82
CA ILE A 64 -30.87 123.44 -34.73
C ILE A 64 -31.62 123.37 -36.08
N SER A 65 -32.32 122.25 -36.36
CA SER A 65 -33.04 122.00 -37.62
C SER A 65 -34.10 123.05 -37.98
N SER A 66 -34.69 123.75 -36.98
CA SER A 66 -35.66 124.82 -37.21
C SER A 66 -35.02 126.17 -37.57
N GLU A 67 -33.71 126.32 -37.38
CA GLU A 67 -32.96 127.58 -37.53
C GLU A 67 -31.97 127.56 -38.72
N LEU A 68 -31.85 126.44 -39.43
CA LEU A 68 -30.95 126.23 -40.56
C LEU A 68 -31.69 126.20 -41.90
N HIS A 69 -30.96 126.40 -43.00
CA HIS A 69 -31.52 126.23 -44.35
C HIS A 69 -32.01 124.78 -44.54
N PRO A 70 -33.14 124.54 -45.24
CA PRO A 70 -33.68 123.20 -45.44
C PRO A 70 -32.67 122.21 -46.07
N ASP A 71 -31.81 122.70 -46.98
CA ASP A 71 -30.79 121.86 -47.63
C ASP A 71 -29.65 121.46 -46.68
N ASP A 72 -29.18 122.36 -45.81
CA ASP A 72 -28.11 122.07 -44.84
C ASP A 72 -28.61 121.10 -43.75
N THR A 73 -29.85 121.30 -43.31
CA THR A 73 -30.56 120.39 -42.39
C THR A 73 -30.72 119.02 -43.01
N ARG A 74 -31.08 118.95 -44.30
CA ARG A 74 -31.19 117.69 -45.05
C ARG A 74 -29.84 116.99 -45.18
N GLN A 75 -28.75 117.71 -45.41
CA GLN A 75 -27.40 117.13 -45.49
C GLN A 75 -26.95 116.51 -44.16
N LEU A 76 -27.11 117.22 -43.04
CA LEU A 76 -26.79 116.70 -41.71
C LEU A 76 -27.65 115.50 -41.32
N ILE A 77 -28.97 115.56 -41.59
CA ILE A 77 -29.88 114.44 -41.32
C ILE A 77 -29.54 113.23 -42.20
N GLN A 78 -29.18 113.43 -43.48
CA GLN A 78 -28.74 112.34 -44.35
C GLN A 78 -27.43 111.70 -43.87
N LYS A 79 -26.42 112.50 -43.50
CA LYS A 79 -25.17 112.00 -42.90
C LYS A 79 -25.43 111.24 -41.60
N LEU A 80 -26.26 111.80 -40.70
CA LEU A 80 -26.62 111.17 -39.42
C LEU A 80 -27.35 109.83 -39.63
N ASN A 81 -28.39 109.80 -40.47
CA ASN A 81 -29.15 108.57 -40.74
C ASN A 81 -28.26 107.48 -41.36
N LEU A 82 -27.38 107.87 -42.30
CA LEU A 82 -26.40 106.95 -42.88
C LEU A 82 -25.44 106.42 -41.79
N LEU A 83 -24.95 107.29 -40.92
CA LEU A 83 -24.06 106.93 -39.83
C LEU A 83 -24.74 106.01 -38.80
N GLU A 84 -26.00 106.27 -38.41
CA GLU A 84 -26.78 105.41 -37.51
C GLU A 84 -26.97 103.99 -38.09
N ILE A 85 -27.29 103.89 -39.39
CA ILE A 85 -27.39 102.59 -40.08
C ILE A 85 -26.04 101.88 -40.05
N GLN A 86 -24.97 102.58 -40.42
CA GLN A 86 -23.61 102.00 -40.42
C GLN A 86 -23.14 101.61 -39.02
N TRP A 87 -23.59 102.32 -37.98
CA TRP A 87 -23.24 102.06 -36.60
C TRP A 87 -23.91 100.79 -36.09
N THR A 88 -25.22 100.66 -36.33
CA THR A 88 -25.96 99.45 -35.96
C THR A 88 -25.46 98.22 -36.72
N ASP A 89 -25.04 98.38 -37.98
CA ASP A 89 -24.39 97.33 -38.76
C ASP A 89 -23.01 96.95 -38.18
N ALA A 90 -22.18 97.93 -37.82
CA ALA A 90 -20.89 97.71 -37.17
C ALA A 90 -21.02 97.00 -35.81
N GLU A 91 -22.01 97.38 -34.98
CA GLU A 91 -22.30 96.71 -33.70
C GLU A 91 -22.72 95.26 -33.91
N ARG A 92 -23.64 95.00 -34.84
CA ARG A 92 -24.10 93.63 -35.14
C ARG A 92 -22.97 92.76 -35.66
N THR A 93 -22.20 93.27 -36.62
CA THR A 93 -21.11 92.52 -37.25
C THR A 93 -19.95 92.27 -36.29
N LEU A 94 -19.58 93.24 -35.45
CA LEU A 94 -18.54 93.06 -34.44
C LEU A 94 -18.99 92.13 -33.31
N THR A 95 -20.25 92.22 -32.87
CA THR A 95 -20.82 91.29 -31.87
C THR A 95 -20.84 89.86 -32.42
N ALA A 96 -21.31 89.66 -33.66
CA ALA A 96 -21.30 88.35 -34.31
C ALA A 96 -19.88 87.78 -34.47
N LEU A 97 -18.89 88.64 -34.75
CA LEU A 97 -17.49 88.24 -34.82
C LEU A 97 -16.95 87.82 -33.44
N ILE A 98 -17.23 88.59 -32.39
CA ILE A 98 -16.84 88.25 -31.00
C ILE A 98 -17.51 86.95 -30.56
N ASP A 99 -18.79 86.75 -30.84
CA ASP A 99 -19.53 85.53 -30.49
C ASP A 99 -18.94 84.30 -31.20
N SER A 100 -18.64 84.43 -32.49
CA SER A 100 -17.99 83.39 -33.29
C SER A 100 -16.60 83.02 -32.74
N LEU A 101 -15.77 84.03 -32.43
CA LEU A 101 -14.44 83.82 -31.87
C LEU A 101 -14.53 83.20 -30.45
N THR A 102 -15.46 83.67 -29.63
CA THR A 102 -15.64 83.13 -28.27
C THR A 102 -16.11 81.66 -28.31
N LYS A 103 -17.02 81.34 -29.22
CA LYS A 103 -17.48 79.96 -29.46
C LYS A 103 -16.31 79.06 -29.86
N ARG A 104 -15.51 79.47 -30.84
CA ARG A 104 -14.37 78.67 -31.32
C ARG A 104 -13.26 78.50 -30.27
N ARG A 105 -13.02 79.51 -29.42
CA ARG A 105 -12.16 79.35 -28.23
C ARG A 105 -12.68 78.26 -27.30
N SER A 106 -13.98 78.27 -27.03
CA SER A 106 -14.59 77.29 -26.13
C SER A 106 -14.53 75.87 -26.70
N GLU A 107 -14.73 75.70 -28.01
CA GLU A 107 -14.64 74.41 -28.70
C GLU A 107 -13.21 73.85 -28.68
N TYR A 108 -12.19 74.70 -28.89
CA TYR A 108 -10.79 74.29 -28.75
C TYR A 108 -10.44 73.91 -27.31
N GLN A 109 -10.90 74.69 -26.32
CA GLN A 109 -10.65 74.39 -24.90
C GLN A 109 -11.32 73.08 -24.47
N ASP A 110 -12.52 72.78 -24.97
CA ASP A 110 -13.20 71.51 -24.73
C ASP A 110 -12.42 70.33 -25.32
N PHE A 111 -11.95 70.45 -26.56
CA PHE A 111 -11.07 69.48 -27.19
C PHE A 111 -9.79 69.25 -26.37
N GLU A 112 -9.13 70.34 -25.94
CA GLU A 112 -7.88 70.27 -25.17
C GLU A 112 -8.05 69.53 -23.84
N ASN A 113 -9.11 69.85 -23.11
CA ASN A 113 -9.42 69.20 -21.84
C ASN A 113 -9.68 67.71 -22.02
N LYS A 114 -10.41 67.33 -23.08
CA LYS A 114 -10.67 65.92 -23.41
C LYS A 114 -9.41 65.18 -23.84
N PHE A 115 -8.55 65.82 -24.63
CA PHE A 115 -7.25 65.28 -25.04
C PHE A 115 -6.35 64.98 -23.83
N LEU A 116 -6.19 65.94 -22.90
CA LEU A 116 -5.38 65.75 -21.69
C LEU A 116 -5.94 64.64 -20.79
N ARG A 117 -7.26 64.56 -20.64
CA ARG A 117 -7.91 63.47 -19.90
C ARG A 117 -7.66 62.10 -20.53
N PHE A 118 -7.59 62.02 -21.85
CA PHE A 118 -7.28 60.78 -22.56
C PHE A 118 -5.83 60.33 -22.31
N ILE A 119 -4.86 61.26 -22.38
CA ILE A 119 -3.46 60.94 -22.06
C ILE A 119 -3.33 60.43 -20.62
N GLN A 120 -3.93 61.13 -19.66
CA GLN A 120 -3.89 60.72 -18.27
C GLN A 120 -4.54 59.35 -18.06
N TRP A 121 -5.64 59.06 -18.76
CA TRP A 121 -6.27 57.75 -18.75
C TRP A 121 -5.31 56.68 -19.30
N PHE A 122 -4.65 56.91 -20.44
CA PHE A 122 -3.73 55.96 -21.05
C PHE A 122 -2.56 55.59 -20.11
N GLU A 123 -1.94 56.59 -19.48
CA GLU A 123 -0.83 56.38 -18.55
C GLU A 123 -1.26 55.52 -17.35
N ASN A 124 -2.44 55.79 -16.80
CA ASN A 124 -2.97 55.00 -15.69
C ASN A 124 -3.40 53.58 -16.14
N PHE A 125 -3.97 53.48 -17.33
CA PHE A 125 -4.49 52.22 -17.87
C PHE A 125 -3.37 51.20 -18.11
N ILE A 126 -2.30 51.60 -18.80
CA ILE A 126 -1.17 50.71 -19.10
C ILE A 126 -0.40 50.32 -17.82
N ASN A 127 -0.14 51.28 -16.93
CA ASN A 127 0.76 51.03 -15.80
C ASN A 127 0.07 50.38 -14.60
N ASN A 128 -1.20 50.72 -14.33
CA ASN A 128 -1.86 50.35 -13.09
C ASN A 128 -3.11 49.51 -13.33
N GLU A 129 -4.05 50.00 -14.14
CA GLU A 129 -5.41 49.45 -14.17
C GLU A 129 -5.45 47.99 -14.66
N ILE A 130 -4.66 47.66 -15.70
CA ILE A 130 -4.55 46.28 -16.20
C ILE A 130 -4.02 45.35 -15.11
N ASN A 131 -2.93 45.73 -14.42
CA ASN A 131 -2.31 44.88 -13.41
C ASN A 131 -3.21 44.70 -12.18
N GLN A 132 -3.88 45.77 -11.73
CA GLN A 132 -4.81 45.71 -10.60
C GLN A 132 -6.01 44.81 -10.87
N ARG A 133 -6.54 44.83 -12.10
CA ARG A 133 -7.68 43.96 -12.50
C ARG A 133 -7.32 42.48 -12.56
N LEU A 134 -6.03 42.15 -12.68
CA LEU A 134 -5.53 40.79 -12.84
C LEU A 134 -4.88 40.22 -11.58
N ASP A 135 -4.68 41.05 -10.55
CA ASP A 135 -3.96 40.65 -9.35
C ASP A 135 -4.71 39.57 -8.55
N GLY A 136 -3.98 38.57 -8.06
CA GLY A 136 -4.53 37.45 -7.27
C GLY A 136 -5.44 36.47 -8.01
N LEU A 137 -5.68 36.64 -9.31
CA LEU A 137 -6.55 35.77 -10.12
C LEU A 137 -5.83 34.52 -10.64
N THR A 138 -6.60 33.53 -11.11
CA THR A 138 -6.06 32.36 -11.82
C THR A 138 -5.70 32.74 -13.25
N ILE A 139 -4.68 32.09 -13.83
CA ILE A 139 -4.25 32.36 -15.22
C ILE A 139 -5.43 32.26 -16.20
N GLN A 140 -6.35 31.31 -15.98
CA GLN A 140 -7.57 31.16 -16.78
C GLN A 140 -8.47 32.39 -16.70
N THR A 141 -8.82 32.82 -15.48
CA THR A 141 -9.64 34.02 -15.27
C THR A 141 -8.97 35.30 -15.77
N SER A 142 -7.65 35.42 -15.59
CA SER A 142 -6.87 36.54 -16.10
C SER A 142 -6.92 36.62 -17.61
N LEU A 143 -6.85 35.48 -18.31
CA LEU A 143 -6.97 35.42 -19.76
C LEU A 143 -8.36 35.84 -20.25
N GLU A 144 -9.41 35.44 -19.53
CA GLU A 144 -10.80 35.76 -19.86
C GLU A 144 -11.08 37.26 -19.70
N ILE A 145 -10.65 37.88 -18.60
CA ILE A 145 -10.76 39.33 -18.35
C ILE A 145 -9.97 40.12 -19.40
N LEU A 146 -8.76 39.67 -19.76
CA LEU A 146 -7.97 40.30 -20.81
C LEU A 146 -8.68 40.26 -22.17
N LYS A 147 -9.26 39.11 -22.53
CA LYS A 147 -9.93 38.90 -23.82
C LYS A 147 -11.25 39.63 -23.95
N ASN A 148 -11.98 39.77 -22.85
CA ASN A 148 -13.32 40.32 -22.81
C ASN A 148 -13.30 41.75 -22.27
N ASP A 149 -13.15 41.92 -20.96
CA ASP A 149 -13.32 43.21 -20.30
C ASP A 149 -12.30 44.26 -20.73
N ILE A 150 -11.01 43.92 -20.70
CA ILE A 150 -9.93 44.87 -21.05
C ILE A 150 -9.98 45.20 -22.55
N ARG A 151 -10.25 44.20 -23.40
CA ARG A 151 -10.46 44.42 -24.84
C ARG A 151 -11.70 45.28 -25.10
N ASN A 152 -12.78 45.11 -24.35
CA ASN A 152 -13.99 45.95 -24.45
C ASN A 152 -13.69 47.40 -24.04
N ILE A 153 -12.96 47.62 -22.95
CA ILE A 153 -12.53 48.98 -22.54
C ILE A 153 -11.71 49.65 -23.66
N ILE A 154 -10.78 48.91 -24.27
CA ILE A 154 -10.00 49.40 -25.41
C ILE A 154 -10.89 49.76 -26.60
N THR A 155 -11.83 48.89 -26.98
CA THR A 155 -12.72 49.15 -28.12
C THR A 155 -13.65 50.34 -27.88
N ASP A 156 -14.16 50.51 -26.67
CA ASP A 156 -14.97 51.68 -26.31
C ASP A 156 -14.13 52.97 -26.28
N LYS A 157 -12.88 52.89 -25.81
CA LYS A 157 -11.94 54.03 -25.86
C LYS A 157 -11.53 54.39 -27.28
N ARG A 158 -11.41 53.42 -28.18
CA ARG A 158 -11.20 53.69 -29.63
C ARG A 158 -12.36 54.49 -30.22
N LYS A 159 -13.61 54.18 -29.86
CA LYS A 159 -14.78 54.97 -30.30
C LYS A 159 -14.69 56.42 -29.81
N TYR A 160 -14.32 56.62 -28.53
CA TYR A 160 -14.10 57.95 -27.96
C TYR A 160 -12.97 58.71 -28.66
N VAL A 161 -11.85 58.06 -28.98
CA VAL A 161 -10.75 58.66 -29.76
C VAL A 161 -11.23 59.04 -31.15
N ASN A 162 -12.03 58.22 -31.83
CA ASN A 162 -12.59 58.55 -33.14
C ASN A 162 -13.48 59.80 -33.10
N GLU A 163 -14.30 59.96 -32.06
CA GLU A 163 -15.08 61.19 -31.84
C GLU A 163 -14.17 62.40 -31.63
N LEU A 164 -13.14 62.27 -30.81
CA LEU A 164 -12.12 63.31 -30.59
C LEU A 164 -11.37 63.68 -31.87
N LEU A 165 -11.06 62.69 -32.72
CA LEU A 165 -10.42 62.91 -34.02
C LEU A 165 -11.35 63.68 -34.97
N ILE A 166 -12.66 63.38 -34.97
CA ILE A 166 -13.64 64.17 -35.73
C ILE A 166 -13.67 65.61 -35.22
N GLN A 167 -13.70 65.83 -33.91
CA GLN A 167 -13.64 67.16 -33.31
C GLN A 167 -12.35 67.91 -33.69
N ALA A 168 -11.20 67.24 -33.61
CA ALA A 168 -9.91 67.82 -33.99
C ALA A 168 -9.87 68.21 -35.47
N ARG A 169 -10.39 67.35 -36.37
CA ARG A 169 -10.45 67.62 -37.82
C ARG A 169 -11.41 68.76 -38.16
N LEU A 170 -12.51 68.94 -37.41
CA LEU A 170 -13.39 70.10 -37.55
C LEU A 170 -12.70 71.40 -37.09
N LEU A 171 -11.99 71.37 -35.96
CA LEU A 171 -11.19 72.52 -35.50
C LEU A 171 -10.08 72.86 -36.50
N GLN A 172 -9.47 71.84 -37.12
CA GLN A 172 -8.47 72.00 -38.17
C GLN A 172 -9.05 72.69 -39.41
N SER A 173 -10.26 72.33 -39.86
CA SER A 173 -10.87 72.93 -41.05
C SER A 173 -11.35 74.36 -40.83
N GLN A 174 -11.66 74.72 -39.59
CA GLN A 174 -12.05 76.07 -39.21
C GLN A 174 -10.83 76.97 -38.97
N SER A 175 -9.64 76.40 -38.71
CA SER A 175 -8.45 77.17 -38.36
C SER A 175 -7.75 77.84 -39.55
N THR A 176 -7.46 79.13 -39.40
CA THR A 176 -6.67 79.95 -40.33
C THR A 176 -5.26 80.22 -39.82
N ASP A 177 -5.01 80.06 -38.52
CA ASP A 177 -3.68 80.20 -37.91
C ASP A 177 -2.84 78.95 -38.17
N GLN A 178 -1.68 79.16 -38.79
CA GLN A 178 -0.74 78.12 -39.18
C GLN A 178 -0.09 77.41 -37.98
N THR A 179 0.10 78.09 -36.85
CA THR A 179 0.70 77.52 -35.64
C THR A 179 -0.28 76.63 -34.88
N GLN A 180 -1.53 77.07 -34.69
CA GLN A 180 -2.61 76.24 -34.15
C GLN A 180 -2.90 75.03 -35.04
N LEU A 181 -2.88 75.19 -36.38
CA LEU A 181 -3.02 74.09 -37.33
C LEU A 181 -1.96 73.01 -37.16
N GLN A 182 -0.68 73.38 -36.99
CA GLN A 182 0.39 72.42 -36.72
C GLN A 182 0.18 71.71 -35.38
N THR A 183 -0.21 72.45 -34.34
CA THR A 183 -0.46 71.90 -33.00
C THR A 183 -1.60 70.86 -33.02
N ILE A 184 -2.70 71.16 -33.72
CA ILE A 184 -3.82 70.22 -33.87
C ILE A 184 -3.40 68.97 -34.66
N LYS A 185 -2.63 69.13 -35.74
CA LYS A 185 -2.09 67.99 -36.50
C LYS A 185 -1.24 67.07 -35.64
N GLN A 186 -0.33 67.63 -34.83
CA GLN A 186 0.49 66.85 -33.90
C GLN A 186 -0.36 66.11 -32.87
N LYS A 187 -1.41 66.74 -32.33
CA LYS A 187 -2.32 66.10 -31.37
C LYS A 187 -3.15 64.98 -31.99
N ILE A 188 -3.58 65.13 -33.25
CA ILE A 188 -4.25 64.06 -34.01
C ILE A 188 -3.32 62.85 -34.15
N GLU A 189 -2.07 63.07 -34.56
CA GLU A 189 -1.07 62.01 -34.72
C GLU A 189 -0.76 61.33 -33.38
N GLN A 190 -0.62 62.11 -32.30
CA GLN A 190 -0.44 61.58 -30.95
C GLN A 190 -1.64 60.73 -30.47
N LEU A 191 -2.88 61.15 -30.73
CA LEU A 191 -4.07 60.37 -30.37
C LEU A 191 -4.09 59.00 -31.04
N GLU A 192 -3.81 58.95 -32.34
CA GLU A 192 -3.73 57.68 -33.09
C GLU A 192 -2.58 56.82 -32.56
N GLN A 193 -1.39 57.38 -32.38
CA GLN A 193 -0.21 56.67 -31.88
C GLN A 193 -0.43 56.07 -30.49
N ILE A 194 -1.02 56.84 -29.56
CA ILE A 194 -1.30 56.37 -28.19
C ILE A 194 -2.31 55.23 -28.20
N MET A 195 -3.40 55.38 -28.97
CA MET A 195 -4.45 54.36 -29.05
C MET A 195 -3.93 53.05 -29.68
N ASP A 196 -3.12 53.16 -30.74
CA ASP A 196 -2.46 52.01 -31.37
C ASP A 196 -1.49 51.32 -30.40
N THR A 197 -0.74 52.09 -29.62
CA THR A 197 0.17 51.56 -28.59
C THR A 197 -0.60 50.79 -27.51
N ALA A 198 -1.75 51.32 -27.07
CA ALA A 198 -2.61 50.65 -26.09
C ALA A 198 -3.15 49.30 -26.60
N GLU A 199 -3.65 49.27 -27.83
CA GLU A 199 -4.13 48.05 -28.48
C GLU A 199 -3.04 47.00 -28.64
N GLN A 200 -1.85 47.41 -29.11
CA GLN A 200 -0.70 46.52 -29.23
C GLN A 200 -0.25 45.97 -27.87
N HIS A 201 -0.28 46.79 -26.82
CA HIS A 201 0.09 46.36 -25.48
C HIS A 201 -0.85 45.27 -24.96
N VAL A 202 -2.16 45.48 -25.07
CA VAL A 202 -3.18 44.50 -24.65
C VAL A 202 -3.07 43.21 -25.48
N GLU A 203 -2.91 43.31 -26.80
CA GLU A 203 -2.82 42.12 -27.66
C GLU A 203 -1.55 41.31 -27.40
N LYS A 204 -0.40 41.95 -27.12
CA LYS A 204 0.82 41.27 -26.68
C LYS A 204 0.61 40.55 -25.35
N ARG A 205 -0.07 41.19 -24.39
CA ARG A 205 -0.38 40.61 -23.08
C ARG A 205 -1.28 39.39 -23.21
N ILE A 206 -2.32 39.46 -24.06
CA ILE A 206 -3.22 38.34 -24.33
C ILE A 206 -2.44 37.16 -24.91
N LYS A 207 -1.66 37.37 -25.97
CA LYS A 207 -0.86 36.30 -26.60
C LYS A 207 0.09 35.62 -25.62
N LYS A 208 0.79 36.39 -24.78
CA LYS A 208 1.70 35.84 -23.77
C LYS A 208 0.94 35.02 -22.71
N THR A 209 -0.20 35.54 -22.24
CA THR A 209 -1.04 34.85 -21.26
C THR A 209 -1.68 33.59 -21.85
N GLU A 210 -2.07 33.59 -23.13
CA GLU A 210 -2.56 32.40 -23.84
C GLU A 210 -1.51 31.28 -23.91
N ILE A 211 -0.27 31.63 -24.26
CA ILE A 211 0.84 30.66 -24.29
C ILE A 211 1.07 30.10 -22.88
N THR A 212 1.12 30.96 -21.87
CA THR A 212 1.33 30.56 -20.46
C THR A 212 0.19 29.69 -19.96
N TYR A 213 -1.06 30.02 -20.27
CA TYR A 213 -2.24 29.22 -19.94
C TYR A 213 -2.18 27.84 -20.59
N LYS A 214 -1.82 27.78 -21.87
CA LYS A 214 -1.67 26.50 -22.58
C LYS A 214 -0.61 25.64 -21.91
N MET A 215 0.57 26.20 -21.61
CA MET A 215 1.63 25.49 -20.90
C MET A 215 1.15 25.00 -19.53
N PHE A 216 0.43 25.83 -18.77
CA PHE A 216 -0.13 25.45 -17.46
C PHE A 216 -1.14 24.30 -17.58
N ASN A 217 -2.03 24.34 -18.58
CA ASN A 217 -3.00 23.28 -18.82
C ASN A 217 -2.34 21.97 -19.28
N ASP A 218 -1.33 22.06 -20.17
CA ASP A 218 -0.55 20.92 -20.62
C ASP A 218 0.21 20.26 -19.45
N PHE A 219 0.70 21.08 -18.49
CA PHE A 219 1.30 20.59 -17.25
C PHE A 219 0.31 19.84 -16.36
N GLU A 220 -0.82 20.47 -16.02
CA GLU A 220 -1.83 19.89 -15.12
C GLU A 220 -2.39 18.57 -15.68
N GLN A 221 -2.71 18.54 -16.98
CA GLN A 221 -3.18 17.32 -17.63
C GLN A 221 -2.11 16.22 -17.64
N GLY A 222 -0.85 16.58 -17.93
CA GLY A 222 0.26 15.63 -17.90
C GLY A 222 0.56 15.11 -16.49
N PHE A 223 0.46 15.96 -15.48
CA PHE A 223 0.65 15.60 -14.07
C PHE A 223 -0.40 14.59 -13.61
N GLU A 224 -1.69 14.82 -13.87
CA GLU A 224 -2.76 13.89 -13.49
C GLU A 224 -2.61 12.52 -14.18
N ASN A 225 -2.25 12.51 -15.47
CA ASN A 225 -1.99 11.27 -16.20
C ASN A 225 -0.82 10.48 -15.58
N ILE A 226 0.30 11.16 -15.29
CA ILE A 226 1.47 10.54 -14.66
C ILE A 226 1.16 10.08 -13.24
N ARG A 227 0.38 10.85 -12.48
CA ARG A 227 -0.02 10.49 -11.12
C ARG A 227 -0.85 9.20 -11.11
N SER A 228 -1.87 9.12 -11.96
CA SER A 228 -2.68 7.91 -12.09
C SER A 228 -1.86 6.69 -12.54
N TRP A 229 -0.89 6.90 -13.43
CA TRP A 229 0.04 5.86 -13.85
C TRP A 229 0.97 5.44 -12.70
N MET A 230 1.57 6.39 -11.98
CA MET A 230 2.45 6.11 -10.82
C MET A 230 1.72 5.32 -9.75
N ASP A 231 0.47 5.68 -9.41
CA ASP A 231 -0.34 4.95 -8.43
C ASP A 231 -0.52 3.48 -8.85
N THR A 232 -0.75 3.24 -10.15
CA THR A 232 -0.89 1.88 -10.70
C THR A 232 0.41 1.10 -10.62
N VAL A 233 1.54 1.72 -10.98
CA VAL A 233 2.87 1.09 -10.91
C VAL A 233 3.28 0.82 -9.47
N GLU A 234 3.02 1.75 -8.55
CA GLU A 234 3.34 1.60 -7.13
C GLU A 234 2.58 0.42 -6.51
N VAL A 235 1.28 0.29 -6.81
CA VAL A 235 0.48 -0.86 -6.38
C VAL A 235 1.06 -2.18 -6.92
N ASN A 236 1.48 -2.19 -8.20
CA ASN A 236 2.09 -3.38 -8.81
C ASN A 236 3.44 -3.74 -8.17
N LEU A 237 4.29 -2.74 -7.86
CA LEU A 237 5.59 -2.95 -7.21
C LEU A 237 5.45 -3.43 -5.76
N GLN A 238 4.42 -2.96 -5.04
CA GLN A 238 4.15 -3.34 -3.65
C GLN A 238 3.40 -4.67 -3.52
N ARG A 239 2.92 -5.26 -4.62
CA ARG A 239 2.21 -6.54 -4.61
C ARG A 239 3.11 -7.64 -4.02
N PRO A 240 2.64 -8.43 -3.05
CA PRO A 240 3.46 -9.48 -2.46
C PRO A 240 3.84 -10.55 -3.49
N LEU A 241 5.04 -11.14 -3.34
CA LEU A 241 5.53 -12.24 -4.18
C LEU A 241 4.72 -13.51 -3.90
N THR A 242 3.59 -13.67 -4.59
CA THR A 242 2.73 -14.86 -4.51
C THR A 242 2.98 -15.79 -5.68
N THR A 243 2.95 -17.11 -5.45
CA THR A 243 3.00 -18.14 -6.51
C THR A 243 1.63 -18.36 -7.19
N GLN A 244 0.70 -17.42 -7.08
CA GLN A 244 -0.64 -17.60 -7.61
C GLN A 244 -0.66 -17.36 -9.12
N ASN A 245 -1.28 -18.33 -9.81
CA ASN A 245 -1.62 -18.37 -11.23
C ASN A 245 -1.76 -17.00 -11.89
N THR A 246 -0.78 -16.63 -12.69
CA THR A 246 -1.02 -15.85 -13.90
C THR A 246 -1.85 -16.75 -14.81
N ASN A 247 -3.12 -16.42 -14.96
CA ASN A 247 -4.11 -16.92 -15.92
C ASN A 247 -3.83 -18.28 -16.59
N GLU A 248 -4.76 -19.19 -16.35
CA GLU A 248 -4.91 -20.53 -16.93
C GLU A 248 -5.14 -20.55 -18.46
N PHE A 249 -4.66 -19.58 -19.23
CA PHE A 249 -4.83 -19.54 -20.68
C PHE A 249 -3.54 -19.15 -21.40
N HIS A 250 -3.02 -20.14 -22.15
CA HIS A 250 -1.91 -20.08 -23.11
C HIS A 250 -0.49 -19.84 -22.56
N ILE A 251 0.24 -20.93 -22.31
CA ILE A 251 1.47 -21.31 -23.01
C ILE A 251 1.73 -22.82 -22.77
N HIS A 252 1.66 -23.59 -23.87
CA HIS A 252 2.22 -24.93 -24.12
C HIS A 252 1.84 -26.16 -23.26
N GLN A 253 0.90 -26.95 -23.82
CA GLN A 253 1.01 -28.41 -23.82
C GLN A 253 2.26 -28.85 -24.59
N GLN A 254 3.38 -29.10 -23.89
CA GLN A 254 4.34 -30.16 -24.24
C GLN A 254 5.43 -30.24 -23.16
N SER A 255 5.28 -31.16 -22.20
CA SER A 255 6.26 -32.22 -21.94
C SER A 255 5.95 -32.90 -20.61
N ILE A 256 5.92 -34.22 -20.68
CA ILE A 256 5.90 -35.15 -19.55
C ILE A 256 7.27 -35.04 -18.86
N ALA A 257 7.33 -34.47 -17.65
CA ALA A 257 8.25 -34.86 -16.57
C ALA A 257 8.12 -33.90 -15.38
N VAL A 258 8.13 -34.47 -14.18
CA VAL A 258 8.51 -33.81 -12.92
C VAL A 258 9.75 -32.94 -13.18
N GLY A 259 9.63 -31.60 -13.19
CA GLY A 259 10.80 -30.77 -13.53
C GLY A 259 10.67 -29.24 -13.56
N ASN A 260 9.73 -28.61 -14.27
CA ASN A 260 9.93 -27.21 -14.67
C ASN A 260 9.09 -26.17 -13.90
N HIS A 261 9.27 -26.08 -12.58
CA HIS A 261 8.65 -25.03 -11.74
C HIS A 261 9.43 -23.71 -11.73
N PHE A 262 10.73 -23.76 -12.06
CA PHE A 262 11.56 -22.58 -12.31
C PHE A 262 10.96 -21.67 -13.39
N GLU A 263 10.30 -22.27 -14.38
CA GLU A 263 9.68 -21.57 -15.51
C GLU A 263 8.54 -20.62 -15.04
N LYS A 264 7.71 -21.03 -14.09
CA LYS A 264 6.63 -20.19 -13.53
C LYS A 264 7.14 -18.98 -12.74
N ARG A 265 8.27 -19.12 -12.06
CA ARG A 265 8.89 -18.03 -11.30
C ARG A 265 9.67 -17.08 -12.21
N SER A 266 10.18 -17.60 -13.32
CA SER A 266 10.70 -16.81 -14.44
C SER A 266 9.62 -15.90 -15.05
N ILE A 267 8.34 -16.30 -15.06
CA ILE A 267 7.22 -15.44 -15.53
C ILE A 267 7.09 -14.18 -14.69
N THR A 268 7.14 -14.26 -13.35
CA THR A 268 7.07 -13.07 -12.47
C THR A 268 8.23 -12.09 -12.70
N ILE A 269 9.41 -12.60 -13.10
CA ILE A 269 10.56 -11.76 -13.48
C ILE A 269 10.29 -11.07 -14.82
N VAL A 270 9.69 -11.77 -15.79
CA VAL A 270 9.30 -11.19 -17.08
C VAL A 270 8.24 -10.11 -16.89
N GLU A 271 7.22 -10.34 -16.06
CA GLU A 271 6.21 -9.33 -15.69
C GLU A 271 6.86 -8.10 -15.04
N PHE A 272 7.87 -8.29 -14.17
CA PHE A 272 8.62 -7.17 -13.61
C PHE A 272 9.47 -6.45 -14.66
N GLN A 273 10.08 -7.16 -15.61
CA GLN A 273 10.80 -6.54 -16.73
C GLN A 273 9.87 -5.69 -17.60
N GLU A 274 8.63 -6.13 -17.84
CA GLU A 274 7.64 -5.32 -18.54
C GLU A 274 7.36 -4.01 -17.80
N ILE A 275 7.18 -4.08 -16.48
CA ILE A 275 7.03 -2.89 -15.62
C ILE A 275 8.27 -1.98 -15.70
N GLU A 276 9.49 -2.55 -15.65
CA GLU A 276 10.75 -1.81 -15.78
C GLU A 276 10.83 -1.06 -17.12
N THR A 277 10.46 -1.73 -18.23
CA THR A 277 10.40 -1.06 -19.56
C THR A 277 9.33 0.01 -19.65
N ASP A 278 8.19 -0.16 -18.97
CA ASP A 278 7.13 0.84 -18.94
C ASP A 278 7.56 2.10 -18.18
N ILE A 279 8.27 1.92 -17.06
CA ILE A 279 8.86 3.04 -16.31
C ILE A 279 9.92 3.77 -17.13
N GLU A 280 10.77 3.07 -17.87
CA GLU A 280 11.78 3.69 -18.74
C GLU A 280 11.13 4.58 -19.80
N LYS A 281 10.01 4.15 -20.40
CA LYS A 281 9.25 4.96 -21.36
C LYS A 281 8.73 6.25 -20.71
N HIS A 282 8.15 6.15 -19.52
CA HIS A 282 7.59 7.29 -18.79
C HIS A 282 8.63 8.23 -18.17
N SER A 283 9.88 7.78 -17.97
CA SER A 283 11.00 8.61 -17.47
C SER A 283 11.22 9.88 -18.30
N THR A 284 11.11 9.77 -19.63
CA THR A 284 11.24 10.92 -20.54
C THR A 284 10.07 11.88 -20.41
N VAL A 285 8.84 11.36 -20.29
CA VAL A 285 7.62 12.16 -20.10
C VAL A 285 7.67 12.95 -18.79
N ILE A 286 8.10 12.30 -17.70
CA ILE A 286 8.26 12.93 -16.38
C ILE A 286 9.33 14.01 -16.43
N SER A 287 10.47 13.75 -17.08
CA SER A 287 11.54 14.74 -17.24
C SER A 287 11.08 15.97 -18.01
N ASN A 288 10.29 15.76 -19.08
CA ASN A 288 9.70 16.85 -19.86
C ASN A 288 8.67 17.65 -19.06
N LEU A 289 7.81 16.98 -18.28
CA LEU A 289 6.83 17.63 -17.41
C LEU A 289 7.49 18.44 -16.30
N LEU A 290 8.56 17.92 -15.70
CA LEU A 290 9.35 18.65 -14.71
C LEU A 290 10.03 19.87 -15.32
N ALA A 291 10.59 19.76 -16.53
CA ALA A 291 11.14 20.90 -17.25
C ALA A 291 10.06 21.95 -17.56
N LEU A 292 8.87 21.51 -17.98
CA LEU A 292 7.75 22.39 -18.28
C LEU A 292 7.22 23.10 -17.01
N GLY A 293 7.10 22.38 -15.89
CA GLY A 293 6.75 22.95 -14.59
C GLY A 293 7.78 23.97 -14.10
N ARG A 294 9.08 23.68 -14.23
CA ARG A 294 10.16 24.65 -13.90
C ARG A 294 10.14 25.88 -14.81
N ASN A 295 9.84 25.72 -16.09
CA ASN A 295 9.68 26.85 -16.99
C ASN A 295 8.50 27.74 -16.59
N LEU A 296 7.36 27.15 -16.23
CA LEU A 296 6.21 27.88 -15.69
C LEU A 296 6.56 28.61 -14.39
N LEU A 297 7.33 28.01 -13.48
CA LEU A 297 7.79 28.68 -12.25
C LEU A 297 8.66 29.92 -12.51
N ASN A 298 9.30 30.00 -13.68
CA ASN A 298 10.11 31.15 -14.08
C ASN A 298 9.29 32.24 -14.81
N GLU A 299 8.01 32.00 -15.15
CA GLU A 299 7.17 32.98 -15.83
C GLU A 299 6.68 34.06 -14.86
N THR A 300 6.93 35.32 -15.22
CA THR A 300 6.60 36.50 -14.40
C THR A 300 5.11 36.86 -14.38
N ASP A 301 4.30 36.19 -15.19
CA ASP A 301 2.87 36.51 -15.39
C ASP A 301 1.93 35.65 -14.54
N ILE A 302 2.49 34.72 -13.78
CA ILE A 302 1.75 33.84 -12.89
C ILE A 302 1.62 34.55 -11.54
N SER A 303 0.39 34.65 -11.03
CA SER A 303 0.17 35.24 -9.70
C SER A 303 0.88 34.41 -8.61
N SER A 304 1.34 35.07 -7.56
CA SER A 304 2.09 34.45 -6.45
C SER A 304 1.40 33.23 -5.85
N ARG A 305 0.06 33.28 -5.73
CA ARG A 305 -0.75 32.16 -5.24
C ARG A 305 -0.67 30.92 -6.13
N ASN A 306 -0.66 31.10 -7.46
CA ASN A 306 -0.55 29.99 -8.41
C ASN A 306 0.89 29.47 -8.52
N LEU A 307 1.88 30.36 -8.32
CA LEU A 307 3.29 29.96 -8.20
C LEU A 307 3.51 29.03 -7.00
N ASP A 308 2.92 29.35 -5.85
CA ASP A 308 3.02 28.50 -4.66
C ASP A 308 2.35 27.13 -4.85
N SER A 309 1.16 27.10 -5.47
CA SER A 309 0.49 25.83 -5.75
C SER A 309 1.27 24.99 -6.77
N LEU A 310 1.73 25.62 -7.86
CA LEU A 310 2.53 24.97 -8.89
C LEU A 310 3.88 24.46 -8.34
N SER A 311 4.53 25.23 -7.47
CA SER A 311 5.78 24.84 -6.85
C SER A 311 5.60 23.57 -6.01
N ARG A 312 4.52 23.50 -5.23
CA ARG A 312 4.17 22.30 -4.47
C ARG A 312 3.86 21.10 -5.37
N THR A 313 3.12 21.28 -6.46
CA THR A 313 2.80 20.16 -7.37
C THR A 313 4.04 19.63 -8.09
N VAL A 314 4.91 20.52 -8.59
CA VAL A 314 6.22 20.14 -9.18
C VAL A 314 7.09 19.41 -8.16
N GLN A 315 7.21 19.93 -6.93
CA GLN A 315 8.00 19.29 -5.87
C GLN A 315 7.43 17.92 -5.49
N THR A 316 6.11 17.78 -5.42
CA THR A 316 5.45 16.50 -5.15
C THR A 316 5.75 15.49 -6.25
N LEU A 317 5.68 15.90 -7.53
CA LEU A 317 6.04 15.03 -8.66
C LEU A 317 7.51 14.57 -8.58
N GLU A 318 8.43 15.47 -8.26
CA GLU A 318 9.86 15.13 -8.09
C GLU A 318 10.07 14.11 -6.97
N GLN A 319 9.41 14.30 -5.82
CA GLN A 319 9.52 13.39 -4.68
C GLN A 319 8.91 12.01 -4.99
N CYS A 320 7.71 11.97 -5.59
CA CYS A 320 7.08 10.71 -5.99
C CYS A 320 7.94 9.95 -7.01
N TRP A 321 8.55 10.64 -7.97
CA TRP A 321 9.45 10.03 -8.95
C TRP A 321 10.70 9.43 -8.32
N LEU A 322 11.32 10.12 -7.35
CA LEU A 322 12.48 9.60 -6.62
C LEU A 322 12.11 8.38 -5.76
N SER A 323 10.98 8.45 -5.05
CA SER A 323 10.45 7.32 -4.29
C SER A 323 10.20 6.10 -5.18
N LEU A 324 9.59 6.29 -6.35
CA LEU A 324 9.35 5.22 -7.30
C LEU A 324 10.66 4.58 -7.79
N LYS A 325 11.69 5.38 -8.10
CA LYS A 325 13.03 4.89 -8.47
C LYS A 325 13.64 4.00 -7.39
N GLU A 326 13.53 4.41 -6.13
CA GLU A 326 14.01 3.61 -4.99
C GLU A 326 13.23 2.30 -4.85
N LEU A 327 11.90 2.36 -4.98
CA LEU A 327 11.02 1.19 -4.94
C LEU A 327 11.36 0.17 -6.03
N ILE A 328 11.65 0.61 -7.25
CA ILE A 328 12.02 -0.28 -8.36
C ILE A 328 13.34 -1.00 -8.07
N ILE A 329 14.35 -0.27 -7.59
CA ILE A 329 15.66 -0.85 -7.23
C ILE A 329 15.49 -1.89 -6.11
N LYS A 330 14.74 -1.52 -5.06
CA LYS A 330 14.44 -2.42 -3.95
C LYS A 330 13.70 -3.67 -4.42
N ARG A 331 12.67 -3.49 -5.26
CA ARG A 331 11.85 -4.60 -5.76
C ARG A 331 12.63 -5.55 -6.66
N LYS A 332 13.48 -5.02 -7.54
CA LYS A 332 14.39 -5.80 -8.39
C LYS A 332 15.32 -6.66 -7.54
N TYR A 333 15.94 -6.06 -6.53
CA TYR A 333 16.82 -6.76 -5.59
C TYR A 333 16.08 -7.87 -4.82
N GLU A 334 14.87 -7.61 -4.32
CA GLU A 334 14.03 -8.62 -3.66
C GLU A 334 13.70 -9.80 -4.59
N LEU A 335 13.28 -9.50 -5.83
CA LEU A 335 12.96 -10.51 -6.84
C LEU A 335 14.18 -11.39 -7.17
N ASP A 336 15.32 -10.77 -7.42
CA ASP A 336 16.57 -11.47 -7.76
C ASP A 336 17.04 -12.38 -6.61
N ASN A 337 16.98 -11.88 -5.37
CA ASN A 337 17.34 -12.65 -4.18
C ASN A 337 16.43 -13.85 -3.96
N VAL A 338 15.11 -13.64 -4.02
CA VAL A 338 14.11 -14.70 -3.85
C VAL A 338 14.29 -15.75 -4.94
N HIS A 339 14.41 -15.32 -6.20
CA HIS A 339 14.60 -16.23 -7.32
C HIS A 339 15.89 -17.05 -7.21
N SER A 340 17.01 -16.42 -6.88
CA SER A 340 18.31 -17.11 -6.72
C SER A 340 18.27 -18.11 -5.56
N SER A 341 17.67 -17.72 -4.43
CA SER A 341 17.53 -18.61 -3.26
C SER A 341 16.61 -19.80 -3.55
N TRP A 342 15.51 -19.59 -4.28
CA TRP A 342 14.64 -20.67 -4.73
C TRP A 342 15.31 -21.64 -5.69
N ARG A 343 16.11 -21.13 -6.62
CA ARG A 343 16.90 -21.95 -7.52
C ARG A 343 17.85 -22.86 -6.75
N ASN A 344 18.56 -22.29 -5.76
CA ASN A 344 19.48 -23.04 -4.91
C ASN A 344 18.75 -24.14 -4.12
N ILE A 345 17.55 -23.85 -3.59
CA ILE A 345 16.72 -24.85 -2.90
C ILE A 345 16.29 -25.96 -3.85
N ASP A 346 15.82 -25.64 -5.05
CA ASP A 346 15.40 -26.66 -6.02
C ASP A 346 16.58 -27.56 -6.43
N GLU A 347 17.73 -26.97 -6.74
CA GLU A 347 18.96 -27.70 -7.05
C GLU A 347 19.41 -28.59 -5.87
N ALA A 348 19.30 -28.10 -4.64
CA ALA A 348 19.60 -28.87 -3.43
C ALA A 348 18.60 -30.02 -3.20
N ILE A 349 17.30 -29.80 -3.39
CA ILE A 349 16.27 -30.85 -3.32
C ILE A 349 16.59 -31.97 -4.31
N ASN A 350 16.92 -31.61 -5.56
CA ASN A 350 17.25 -32.59 -6.60
C ASN A 350 18.52 -33.38 -6.27
N ARG A 351 19.55 -32.69 -5.75
CA ARG A 351 20.82 -33.30 -5.32
C ARG A 351 20.61 -34.28 -4.15
N ILE A 352 19.92 -33.84 -3.09
CA ILE A 352 19.63 -34.65 -1.90
C ILE A 352 18.73 -35.84 -2.26
N SER A 353 17.73 -35.65 -3.12
CA SER A 353 16.88 -36.75 -3.60
C SER A 353 17.68 -37.87 -4.26
N LYS A 354 18.64 -37.49 -5.13
CA LYS A 354 19.54 -38.46 -5.78
C LYS A 354 20.42 -39.16 -4.74
N MET A 355 21.03 -38.41 -3.84
CA MET A 355 21.85 -38.93 -2.74
C MET A 355 21.08 -39.93 -1.87
N ILE A 356 19.86 -39.61 -1.43
CA ILE A 356 19.01 -40.53 -0.66
C ILE A 356 18.74 -41.81 -1.46
N SER A 357 18.49 -41.70 -2.77
CA SER A 357 18.25 -42.87 -3.62
C SER A 357 19.48 -43.78 -3.73
N ASP A 358 20.68 -43.19 -3.82
CA ASP A 358 21.95 -43.94 -3.83
C ASP A 358 22.19 -44.65 -2.48
N HIS A 359 21.86 -44.00 -1.36
CA HIS A 359 21.93 -44.57 -0.02
C HIS A 359 20.90 -45.68 0.25
N GLU A 360 19.66 -45.50 -0.20
CA GLU A 360 18.61 -46.52 -0.16
C GLU A 360 19.10 -47.78 -0.90
N ARG A 361 19.72 -47.60 -2.08
CA ARG A 361 20.32 -48.70 -2.84
C ARG A 361 21.46 -49.37 -2.07
N PHE A 362 22.39 -48.62 -1.49
CA PHE A 362 23.47 -49.17 -0.66
C PHE A 362 22.95 -50.04 0.49
N LEU A 363 21.94 -49.57 1.24
CA LEU A 363 21.34 -50.36 2.32
C LEU A 363 20.68 -51.65 1.82
N THR A 364 20.04 -51.64 0.65
CA THR A 364 19.48 -52.87 0.06
C THR A 364 20.57 -53.88 -0.33
N GLU A 365 21.73 -53.41 -0.77
CA GLU A 365 22.89 -54.27 -1.10
C GLU A 365 23.52 -54.89 0.14
N VAL A 366 23.71 -54.11 1.22
CA VAL A 366 24.20 -54.61 2.52
C VAL A 366 23.26 -55.67 3.10
N LYS A 367 21.94 -55.50 2.96
CA LYS A 367 20.95 -56.51 3.39
C LYS A 367 20.94 -57.79 2.54
N ARG A 368 21.42 -57.72 1.29
CA ARG A 368 21.43 -58.85 0.35
C ARG A 368 22.72 -59.65 0.42
N ALA A 369 23.84 -59.03 0.80
CA ALA A 369 25.08 -59.73 1.08
C ALA A 369 24.87 -60.70 2.26
N SER A 370 24.94 -62.00 2.00
CA SER A 370 24.94 -63.04 3.06
C SER A 370 25.71 -64.29 2.58
N GLY A 371 26.59 -64.15 1.57
CA GLY A 371 27.22 -65.29 0.90
C GLY A 371 28.49 -65.86 1.56
N ASP A 372 29.07 -65.15 2.54
CA ASP A 372 30.41 -65.46 3.10
C ASP A 372 30.39 -65.79 4.60
N GLY A 373 29.20 -66.05 5.17
CA GLY A 373 29.04 -66.38 6.58
C GLY A 373 29.47 -65.29 7.56
N LEU A 374 30.11 -65.66 8.68
CA LEU A 374 30.46 -64.72 9.77
C LEU A 374 31.37 -63.56 9.31
N GLN A 375 32.27 -63.83 8.36
CA GLN A 375 33.15 -62.79 7.83
C GLN A 375 32.37 -61.78 6.98
N GLY A 376 31.36 -62.23 6.23
CA GLY A 376 30.38 -61.36 5.54
C GLY A 376 29.66 -60.45 6.52
N VAL A 377 29.04 -61.02 7.56
CA VAL A 377 28.34 -60.26 8.62
C VAL A 377 29.26 -59.23 9.31
N ARG A 378 30.51 -59.60 9.58
CA ARG A 378 31.50 -58.67 10.18
C ARG A 378 31.87 -57.54 9.22
N ASN A 379 32.01 -57.84 7.93
CA ASN A 379 32.30 -56.84 6.91
C ASN A 379 31.11 -55.90 6.71
N GLU A 380 29.88 -56.43 6.64
CA GLU A 380 28.64 -55.65 6.57
C GLU A 380 28.46 -54.74 7.78
N TYR A 381 28.72 -55.24 8.99
CA TYR A 381 28.69 -54.41 10.21
C TYR A 381 29.68 -53.25 10.11
N LYS A 382 30.94 -53.51 9.70
CA LYS A 382 31.95 -52.46 9.55
C LYS A 382 31.60 -51.47 8.44
N SER A 383 31.09 -51.95 7.31
CA SER A 383 30.64 -51.11 6.20
C SER A 383 29.49 -50.21 6.62
N LEU A 384 28.50 -50.73 7.35
CA LEU A 384 27.36 -49.97 7.83
C LEU A 384 27.73 -49.01 8.98
N GLU A 385 28.68 -49.39 9.84
CA GLU A 385 29.24 -48.53 10.89
C GLU A 385 30.04 -47.36 10.30
N ASN A 386 30.80 -47.59 9.24
CA ASN A 386 31.45 -46.51 8.50
C ASN A 386 30.43 -45.64 7.76
N PHE A 387 29.43 -46.26 7.14
CA PHE A 387 28.33 -45.57 6.45
C PHE A 387 27.55 -44.63 7.38
N LYS A 388 27.44 -44.97 8.66
CA LYS A 388 26.84 -44.06 9.66
C LYS A 388 27.53 -42.69 9.69
N ARG A 389 28.85 -42.61 9.49
CA ARG A 389 29.55 -41.31 9.45
C ARG A 389 29.17 -40.50 8.22
N THR A 390 28.90 -41.16 7.09
CA THR A 390 28.37 -40.52 5.88
C THR A 390 26.96 -39.98 6.14
N LEU A 391 26.10 -40.78 6.79
CA LEU A 391 24.76 -40.32 7.19
C LEU A 391 24.81 -39.11 8.11
N ASP A 392 25.71 -39.10 9.11
CA ASP A 392 25.89 -37.96 10.02
C ASP A 392 26.41 -36.69 9.30
N HIS A 393 27.12 -36.84 8.17
CA HIS A 393 27.56 -35.72 7.33
C HIS A 393 26.42 -35.16 6.50
N ASP A 394 25.69 -36.04 5.82
CA ASP A 394 24.60 -35.69 4.91
C ASP A 394 23.37 -35.12 5.66
N ASP A 395 23.18 -35.49 6.92
CA ASP A 395 22.18 -34.86 7.81
C ASP A 395 22.36 -33.34 7.87
N LYS A 396 23.62 -32.86 7.86
CA LYS A 396 23.92 -31.42 7.84
C LYS A 396 23.46 -30.75 6.56
N GLU A 397 23.59 -31.40 5.40
CA GLU A 397 23.11 -30.86 4.12
C GLU A 397 21.57 -30.73 4.12
N ILE A 398 20.88 -31.71 4.71
CA ILE A 398 19.42 -31.70 4.85
C ILE A 398 18.97 -30.59 5.81
N GLN A 399 19.66 -30.39 6.93
CA GLN A 399 19.39 -29.27 7.85
C GLN A 399 19.66 -27.91 7.19
N GLN A 400 20.72 -27.78 6.38
CA GLN A 400 20.99 -26.57 5.61
C GLN A 400 19.88 -26.25 4.61
N LEU A 401 19.31 -27.25 3.95
CA LEU A 401 18.14 -27.08 3.08
C LEU A 401 16.93 -26.56 3.87
N ALA A 402 16.65 -27.14 5.05
CA ALA A 402 15.55 -26.70 5.91
C ALA A 402 15.73 -25.27 6.43
N ASN A 403 16.96 -24.89 6.78
CA ASN A 403 17.30 -23.52 7.19
C ASN A 403 17.13 -22.54 6.03
N SER A 404 17.65 -22.88 4.84
CA SER A 404 17.53 -22.05 3.64
C SER A 404 16.06 -21.81 3.24
N TYR A 405 15.22 -22.85 3.32
CA TYR A 405 13.78 -22.72 3.13
C TYR A 405 13.13 -21.83 4.19
N SER A 406 13.48 -22.02 5.46
CA SER A 406 12.93 -21.23 6.57
C SER A 406 13.31 -19.75 6.47
N GLU A 407 14.53 -19.44 6.04
CA GLU A 407 14.97 -18.06 5.81
C GLU A 407 14.15 -17.37 4.73
N ILE A 408 13.90 -18.04 3.59
CA ILE A 408 13.06 -17.48 2.53
C ILE A 408 11.65 -17.24 3.03
N ILE A 409 11.02 -18.20 3.71
CA ILE A 409 9.65 -18.05 4.20
C ILE A 409 9.55 -16.98 5.29
N ARG A 410 10.59 -16.82 6.13
CA ARG A 410 10.65 -15.75 7.13
C ARG A 410 10.64 -14.36 6.48
N PHE A 411 11.46 -14.15 5.45
CA PHE A 411 11.53 -12.86 4.76
C PHE A 411 10.39 -12.66 3.75
N TYR A 412 9.86 -13.75 3.18
CA TYR A 412 8.85 -13.74 2.13
C TYR A 412 7.78 -14.83 2.38
N PRO A 413 6.83 -14.61 3.32
CA PRO A 413 5.89 -15.65 3.77
C PRO A 413 4.99 -16.21 2.67
N LYS A 414 4.69 -15.40 1.64
CA LYS A 414 3.84 -15.78 0.50
C LYS A 414 4.62 -16.44 -0.64
N ALA A 415 5.94 -16.58 -0.52
CA ALA A 415 6.79 -17.13 -1.56
C ALA A 415 6.52 -18.62 -1.87
N ASP A 416 5.90 -19.39 -0.97
CA ASP A 416 5.47 -20.78 -1.20
C ASP A 416 3.97 -20.95 -0.93
N SER A 417 3.14 -20.06 -1.50
CA SER A 417 1.69 -20.04 -1.23
C SER A 417 1.00 -21.37 -1.59
N ASN A 418 1.54 -22.13 -2.54
CA ASN A 418 1.00 -23.43 -2.97
C ASN A 418 1.56 -24.62 -2.16
N ASN A 419 2.42 -24.38 -1.17
CA ASN A 419 3.09 -25.39 -0.34
C ASN A 419 3.91 -26.42 -1.13
N GLU A 420 4.31 -26.11 -2.37
CA GLU A 420 4.87 -27.11 -3.28
C GLU A 420 6.26 -27.55 -2.81
N MET A 421 7.10 -26.58 -2.46
CA MET A 421 8.45 -26.83 -1.99
C MET A 421 8.43 -27.42 -0.58
N ARG A 422 7.49 -26.95 0.25
CA ARG A 422 7.19 -27.58 1.54
C ARG A 422 6.91 -29.08 1.41
N ILE A 423 6.09 -29.48 0.43
CA ILE A 423 5.75 -30.89 0.20
C ILE A 423 6.99 -31.69 -0.24
N ARG A 424 7.80 -31.15 -1.17
CA ARG A 424 9.02 -31.83 -1.64
C ARG A 424 10.06 -31.99 -0.53
N ILE A 425 10.28 -30.97 0.29
CA ILE A 425 11.20 -31.05 1.45
C ILE A 425 10.68 -32.06 2.48
N LYS A 426 9.37 -32.07 2.73
CA LYS A 426 8.74 -33.05 3.63
C LYS A 426 8.91 -34.48 3.13
N ASP A 427 8.76 -34.73 1.82
CA ASP A 427 9.01 -36.04 1.23
C ASP A 427 10.47 -36.49 1.42
N LEU A 428 11.44 -35.60 1.18
CA LEU A 428 12.86 -35.88 1.44
C LEU A 428 13.13 -36.22 2.90
N ASN A 429 12.59 -35.44 3.84
CA ASN A 429 12.77 -35.69 5.26
C ASN A 429 12.18 -37.05 5.68
N ASN A 430 11.00 -37.40 5.19
CA ASN A 430 10.38 -38.70 5.48
C ASN A 430 11.24 -39.87 4.95
N ARG A 431 11.76 -39.74 3.73
CA ARG A 431 12.66 -40.76 3.14
C ARG A 431 13.96 -40.86 3.93
N TRP A 432 14.52 -39.73 4.36
CA TRP A 432 15.73 -39.67 5.18
C TRP A 432 15.54 -40.31 6.56
N GLU A 433 14.45 -40.01 7.26
CA GLU A 433 14.11 -40.62 8.55
C GLU A 433 13.98 -42.14 8.42
N LYS A 434 13.24 -42.61 7.41
CA LYS A 434 13.09 -44.04 7.13
C LYS A 434 14.41 -44.73 6.80
N LEU A 435 15.27 -44.08 6.02
CA LEU A 435 16.61 -44.57 5.68
C LEU A 435 17.46 -44.72 6.97
N ASN A 436 17.47 -43.69 7.82
CA ASN A 436 18.21 -43.68 9.09
C ASN A 436 17.70 -44.73 10.07
N GLU A 437 16.37 -44.86 10.23
CA GLU A 437 15.76 -45.90 11.06
C GLU A 437 16.17 -47.29 10.56
N THR A 438 16.06 -47.52 9.25
CA THR A 438 16.42 -48.79 8.62
C THR A 438 17.91 -49.11 8.81
N ALA A 439 18.81 -48.14 8.66
CA ALA A 439 20.23 -48.29 8.88
C ALA A 439 20.53 -48.62 10.36
N HIS A 440 19.89 -47.90 11.28
CA HIS A 440 20.06 -48.11 12.72
C HIS A 440 19.61 -49.50 13.17
N GLU A 441 18.43 -49.94 12.75
CA GLU A 441 17.90 -51.27 13.07
C GLU A 441 18.79 -52.38 12.51
N THR A 442 19.25 -52.22 11.27
CA THR A 442 20.14 -53.20 10.62
C THR A 442 21.47 -53.29 11.37
N LEU A 443 22.06 -52.14 11.75
CA LEU A 443 23.30 -52.11 12.53
C LEU A 443 23.12 -52.75 13.91
N LYS A 444 22.02 -52.44 14.60
CA LYS A 444 21.66 -53.05 15.90
C LYS A 444 21.51 -54.57 15.78
N HIS A 445 20.86 -55.05 14.72
CA HIS A 445 20.69 -56.47 14.46
C HIS A 445 22.03 -57.17 14.20
N LEU A 446 22.86 -56.62 13.32
CA LEU A 446 24.19 -57.16 13.01
C LEU A 446 25.08 -57.20 14.27
N LYS A 447 25.05 -56.14 15.09
CA LYS A 447 25.80 -56.07 16.36
C LYS A 447 25.34 -57.15 17.35
N TYR A 448 24.04 -57.31 17.52
CA TYR A 448 23.48 -58.34 18.40
C TYR A 448 23.83 -59.74 17.91
N MET A 449 23.73 -59.99 16.60
CA MET A 449 24.14 -61.26 15.99
C MET A 449 25.60 -61.58 16.27
N LEU A 450 26.51 -60.61 16.09
CA LEU A 450 27.93 -60.77 16.40
C LEU A 450 28.18 -61.06 17.89
N SER A 451 27.41 -60.44 18.79
CA SER A 451 27.48 -60.71 20.24
C SER A 451 27.01 -62.12 20.58
N VAL A 452 25.85 -62.55 20.08
CA VAL A 452 25.30 -63.89 20.33
C VAL A 452 26.25 -64.96 19.78
N HIS A 453 26.88 -64.71 18.63
CA HIS A 453 27.93 -65.58 18.10
C HIS A 453 29.14 -65.65 19.05
N GLY A 454 29.61 -64.52 19.58
CA GLY A 454 30.71 -64.48 20.55
C GLY A 454 30.41 -65.29 21.81
N ASP A 455 29.22 -65.11 22.40
CA ASP A 455 28.80 -65.82 23.61
C ASP A 455 28.62 -67.32 23.36
N PHE A 456 28.08 -67.68 22.19
CA PHE A 456 27.97 -69.06 21.72
C PHE A 456 29.35 -69.73 21.70
N GLN A 457 30.33 -69.11 21.05
CA GLN A 457 31.68 -69.63 20.91
C GLN A 457 32.37 -69.80 22.27
N LEU A 458 32.38 -68.76 23.12
CA LEU A 458 33.01 -68.82 24.44
C LEU A 458 32.39 -69.90 25.34
N THR A 459 31.06 -70.05 25.30
CA THR A 459 30.37 -71.04 26.12
C THR A 459 30.56 -72.45 25.56
N GLN A 460 30.58 -72.61 24.23
CA GLN A 460 30.89 -73.87 23.57
C GLN A 460 32.31 -74.34 23.95
N ASP A 461 33.32 -73.49 23.81
CA ASP A 461 34.71 -73.80 24.15
C ASP A 461 34.84 -74.24 25.62
N SER A 462 34.19 -73.51 26.54
CA SER A 462 34.17 -73.85 27.97
C SER A 462 33.50 -75.20 28.24
N LEU A 463 32.41 -75.52 27.54
CA LEU A 463 31.70 -76.78 27.72
C LEU A 463 32.50 -77.96 27.16
N VAL A 464 33.14 -77.80 26.00
CA VAL A 464 33.99 -78.83 25.39
C VAL A 464 35.18 -79.17 26.31
N LEU A 465 35.85 -78.17 26.87
CA LEU A 465 36.92 -78.38 27.85
C LEU A 465 36.41 -79.15 29.08
N TRP A 466 35.30 -78.70 29.65
CA TRP A 466 34.68 -79.36 30.80
C TRP A 466 34.31 -80.83 30.52
N LEU A 467 33.73 -81.12 29.35
CA LEU A 467 33.38 -82.49 28.98
C LEU A 467 34.61 -83.37 28.80
N THR A 468 35.70 -82.80 28.29
CA THR A 468 36.99 -83.50 28.18
C THR A 468 37.54 -83.86 29.56
N ASP A 469 37.53 -82.92 30.52
CA ASP A 469 37.95 -83.18 31.90
C ASP A 469 37.09 -84.25 32.56
N LEU A 470 35.77 -84.20 32.35
CA LEU A 470 34.82 -85.16 32.91
C LEU A 470 35.02 -86.56 32.32
N ASP A 471 35.33 -86.69 31.03
CA ASP A 471 35.66 -87.99 30.41
C ASP A 471 36.97 -88.59 30.95
N VAL A 472 37.98 -87.73 31.19
CA VAL A 472 39.24 -88.16 31.81
C VAL A 472 39.02 -88.67 33.23
N LEU A 473 38.24 -87.93 34.04
CA LEU A 473 37.90 -88.36 35.41
C LEU A 473 37.11 -89.67 35.42
N LEU A 474 36.16 -89.83 34.50
CA LEU A 474 35.39 -91.07 34.36
C LEU A 474 36.31 -92.24 33.97
N THR A 475 37.19 -92.04 32.99
CA THR A 475 38.14 -93.06 32.55
C THR A 475 39.10 -93.48 33.67
N ASN A 476 39.55 -92.53 34.50
CA ASN A 476 40.35 -92.81 35.70
C ASN A 476 39.57 -93.64 36.73
N LEU A 477 38.31 -93.27 37.02
CA LEU A 477 37.45 -94.02 37.93
C LEU A 477 37.17 -95.46 37.48
N GLU A 478 37.02 -95.67 36.17
CA GLU A 478 36.74 -96.97 35.57
C GLU A 478 37.92 -97.93 35.59
N HIS A 479 39.11 -97.45 35.23
CA HIS A 479 40.24 -98.34 34.90
C HIS A 479 41.45 -98.21 35.81
N LEU A 480 41.60 -97.10 36.53
CA LEU A 480 42.84 -96.76 37.25
C LEU A 480 42.65 -96.53 38.75
N SER A 481 41.43 -96.22 39.19
CA SER A 481 41.14 -95.93 40.60
C SER A 481 40.99 -97.20 41.45
N GLU A 482 41.74 -97.30 42.55
CA GLU A 482 41.65 -98.37 43.57
C GLU A 482 40.70 -98.02 44.73
N ALA A 483 39.93 -96.93 44.61
CA ALA A 483 39.01 -96.48 45.66
C ALA A 483 37.91 -97.53 45.96
N PRO A 484 37.42 -97.62 47.22
CA PRO A 484 36.35 -98.55 47.58
C PRO A 484 35.07 -98.25 46.78
N THR A 485 34.28 -99.30 46.51
CA THR A 485 33.06 -99.23 45.68
C THR A 485 32.10 -98.12 46.11
N SER A 486 31.94 -97.89 47.41
CA SER A 486 31.10 -96.80 47.95
C SER A 486 31.59 -95.40 47.57
N ASP A 487 32.90 -95.17 47.54
CA ASP A 487 33.49 -93.88 47.14
C ASP A 487 33.45 -93.69 45.62
N LYS A 488 33.55 -94.77 44.84
CA LYS A 488 33.35 -94.73 43.38
C LYS A 488 31.90 -94.36 43.03
N ILE A 489 30.92 -94.96 43.71
CA ILE A 489 29.49 -94.60 43.53
C ILE A 489 29.25 -93.14 43.91
N ARG A 490 29.81 -92.65 45.03
CA ARG A 490 29.71 -91.24 45.43
C ARG A 490 30.31 -90.29 44.38
N GLN A 491 31.48 -90.61 43.81
CA GLN A 491 32.09 -89.78 42.77
C GLN A 491 31.29 -89.79 41.46
N LEU A 492 30.62 -90.89 41.11
CA LEU A 492 29.68 -90.93 39.98
C LEU A 492 28.43 -90.08 40.26
N ASP A 493 27.93 -90.07 41.50
CA ASP A 493 26.84 -89.19 41.93
C ASP A 493 27.24 -87.70 41.87
N ASP A 494 28.49 -87.38 42.21
CA ASP A 494 29.02 -86.03 42.09
C ASP A 494 29.20 -85.61 40.63
N MET A 495 29.63 -86.52 39.73
CA MET A 495 29.66 -86.27 38.28
C MET A 495 28.28 -86.08 37.68
N ASP A 496 27.29 -86.92 38.06
CA ASP A 496 25.91 -86.76 37.60
C ASP A 496 25.34 -85.41 38.07
N ARG A 497 25.64 -84.99 39.31
CA ARG A 497 25.27 -83.67 39.83
C ARG A 497 25.94 -82.54 39.06
N GLU A 498 27.23 -82.67 38.75
CA GLU A 498 27.96 -81.68 37.96
C GLU A 498 27.37 -81.53 36.54
N ILE A 499 26.94 -82.64 35.91
CA ILE A 499 26.21 -82.60 34.63
C ILE A 499 24.90 -81.82 34.78
N GLN A 500 24.13 -82.05 35.85
CA GLN A 500 22.91 -81.29 36.11
C GLN A 500 23.18 -79.80 36.32
N GLU A 501 24.27 -79.44 37.02
CA GLU A 501 24.68 -78.06 37.23
C GLU A 501 25.06 -77.33 35.92
N LYS A 502 25.56 -78.06 34.91
CA LYS A 502 25.89 -77.49 33.58
C LYS A 502 24.73 -77.50 32.58
N GLN A 503 23.63 -78.18 32.87
CA GLN A 503 22.51 -78.36 31.94
C GLN A 503 21.96 -77.02 31.40
N ALA A 504 21.81 -76.00 32.25
CA ALA A 504 21.33 -74.68 31.85
C ALA A 504 22.27 -73.99 30.84
N LYS A 505 23.59 -74.20 30.94
CA LYS A 505 24.57 -73.64 29.98
C LYS A 505 24.52 -74.36 28.63
N ILE A 506 24.31 -75.68 28.65
CA ILE A 506 24.15 -76.49 27.44
C ILE A 506 22.90 -76.04 26.66
N GLU A 507 21.79 -75.84 27.37
CA GLU A 507 20.54 -75.33 26.78
C GLU A 507 20.70 -73.90 26.23
N TYR A 508 21.45 -73.04 26.93
CA TYR A 508 21.76 -71.69 26.45
C TYR A 508 22.53 -71.72 25.12
N VAL A 509 23.60 -72.52 25.01
CA VAL A 509 24.39 -72.65 23.77
C VAL A 509 23.55 -73.19 22.62
N GLN A 510 22.68 -74.16 22.88
CA GLN A 510 21.73 -74.67 21.87
C GLN A 510 20.74 -73.59 21.41
N LYS A 511 20.25 -72.73 22.32
CA LYS A 511 19.38 -71.59 21.96
C LYS A 511 20.13 -70.56 21.11
N CYS A 512 21.36 -70.21 21.48
CA CYS A 512 22.20 -69.32 20.66
C CYS A 512 22.45 -69.91 19.27
N ALA A 513 22.74 -71.21 19.19
CA ALA A 513 22.92 -71.93 17.94
C ALA A 513 21.69 -71.85 17.03
N ASN A 514 20.51 -72.15 17.56
CA ASN A 514 19.26 -72.10 16.81
C ASN A 514 18.91 -70.67 16.36
N TYR A 515 19.16 -69.67 17.20
CA TYR A 515 18.97 -68.26 16.83
C TYR A 515 19.84 -67.87 15.64
N LEU A 516 21.13 -68.22 15.68
CA LEU A 516 22.05 -67.92 14.58
C LEU A 516 21.65 -68.67 13.31
N LEU A 517 21.27 -69.95 13.41
CA LEU A 517 20.84 -70.78 12.27
C LEU A 517 19.58 -70.26 11.57
N THR A 518 18.60 -69.77 12.34
CA THR A 518 17.35 -69.23 11.78
C THR A 518 17.50 -67.83 11.18
N LYS A 519 18.57 -67.11 11.54
CA LYS A 519 18.81 -65.73 11.14
C LYS A 519 20.00 -65.53 10.20
N THR A 520 20.82 -66.54 9.97
CA THR A 520 21.90 -66.53 8.97
C THR A 520 21.68 -67.64 7.95
N ILE A 521 21.58 -67.30 6.67
CA ILE A 521 21.51 -68.31 5.60
C ILE A 521 22.94 -68.57 5.12
N ASP A 522 23.36 -69.83 5.22
CA ASP A 522 24.63 -70.43 4.76
C ASP A 522 25.93 -69.71 5.15
N ALA A 523 26.29 -69.81 6.43
CA ALA A 523 27.56 -69.39 6.95
C ALA A 523 28.50 -70.58 7.19
N ARG A 524 29.41 -70.87 6.24
CA ARG A 524 30.39 -71.98 6.31
C ARG A 524 31.22 -72.06 7.61
N GLY A 525 31.31 -70.99 8.40
CA GLY A 525 31.93 -70.99 9.74
C GLY A 525 30.99 -71.36 10.90
N LEU A 526 29.71 -70.97 10.85
CA LEU A 526 28.72 -71.35 11.85
C LEU A 526 28.36 -72.83 11.73
N THR A 527 28.27 -73.37 10.50
CA THR A 527 28.00 -74.80 10.27
C THR A 527 29.07 -75.69 10.88
N ILE A 528 30.35 -75.27 10.85
CA ILE A 528 31.46 -75.99 11.49
C ILE A 528 31.25 -76.05 13.00
N ASN A 529 31.02 -74.90 13.65
CA ASN A 529 30.78 -74.85 15.09
C ASN A 529 29.49 -75.62 15.50
N MET A 530 28.45 -75.65 14.66
CA MET A 530 27.26 -76.47 14.90
C MET A 530 27.54 -77.97 14.83
N ASN A 531 28.35 -78.40 13.86
CA ASN A 531 28.77 -79.80 13.78
C ASN A 531 29.58 -80.20 15.01
N GLU A 532 30.42 -79.30 15.52
CA GLU A 532 31.18 -79.50 16.76
C GLU A 532 30.27 -79.53 17.99
N LEU A 533 29.25 -78.67 18.07
CA LEU A 533 28.24 -78.73 19.12
C LEU A 533 27.46 -80.04 19.08
N ALA A 534 27.06 -80.50 17.88
CA ALA A 534 26.35 -81.76 17.71
C ALA A 534 27.20 -82.95 18.18
N LYS A 535 28.50 -82.96 17.85
CA LYS A 535 29.48 -83.94 18.36
C LYS A 535 29.59 -83.88 19.88
N PHE A 536 29.74 -82.68 20.45
CA PHE A 536 29.79 -82.46 21.89
C PHE A 536 28.54 -83.02 22.61
N LEU A 537 27.34 -82.70 22.12
CA LEU A 537 26.09 -83.19 22.70
C LEU A 537 25.97 -84.72 22.61
N GLN A 538 26.47 -85.32 21.53
CA GLN A 538 26.51 -86.77 21.38
C GLN A 538 27.51 -87.40 22.36
N GLN A 539 28.69 -86.82 22.53
CA GLN A 539 29.68 -87.26 23.51
C GLN A 539 29.14 -87.17 24.93
N LEU A 540 28.50 -86.05 25.31
CA LEU A 540 27.84 -85.90 26.62
C LEU A 540 26.80 -87.00 26.86
N ARG A 541 25.94 -87.29 25.87
CA ARG A 541 24.96 -88.38 25.97
C ARG A 541 25.63 -89.74 26.19
N ASN A 542 26.76 -89.98 25.51
CA ASN A 542 27.51 -91.23 25.65
C ASN A 542 28.15 -91.35 27.04
N LEU A 543 28.81 -90.29 27.55
CA LEU A 543 29.38 -90.28 28.90
C LEU A 543 28.31 -90.46 29.97
N THR A 544 27.18 -89.78 29.84
CA THR A 544 26.08 -89.94 30.81
C THR A 544 25.52 -91.38 30.79
N LYS A 545 25.54 -92.07 29.65
CA LYS A 545 25.18 -93.51 29.59
C LYS A 545 26.24 -94.38 30.25
N ARG A 546 27.52 -94.07 30.03
CA ARG A 546 28.68 -94.78 30.60
C ARG A 546 28.70 -94.67 32.13
N ILE A 547 28.53 -93.47 32.68
CA ILE A 547 28.38 -93.20 34.13
C ILE A 547 27.26 -94.06 34.73
N ARG A 548 26.07 -94.03 34.13
CA ARG A 548 24.93 -94.83 34.62
C ARG A 548 25.19 -96.34 34.61
N LYS A 549 25.80 -96.86 33.54
CA LYS A 549 26.16 -98.29 33.44
C LYS A 549 27.20 -98.69 34.49
N LEU A 550 28.25 -97.88 34.66
CA LEU A 550 29.27 -98.13 35.66
C LEU A 550 28.68 -98.15 37.07
N LYS A 551 27.82 -97.17 37.39
CA LYS A 551 27.11 -97.08 38.66
C LYS A 551 26.21 -98.29 38.92
N GLN A 552 25.48 -98.76 37.91
CA GLN A 552 24.63 -99.96 38.00
C GLN A 552 25.45 -101.23 38.27
N ASN A 553 26.60 -101.40 37.58
CA ASN A 553 27.48 -102.55 37.78
C ASN A 553 28.11 -102.57 39.17
N LEU A 554 28.40 -101.40 39.75
CA LEU A 554 28.96 -101.28 41.11
C LEU A 554 27.90 -101.47 42.22
N MET A 555 26.61 -101.35 41.90
CA MET A 555 25.50 -101.41 42.87
C MET A 555 24.90 -102.82 43.04
N ASN A 556 25.13 -103.74 42.09
CA ASN A 556 24.64 -105.14 42.13
C ASN A 556 25.78 -106.17 41.94
N PRO A 557 26.43 -106.65 43.02
CA PRO A 557 27.43 -107.70 42.95
C PRO A 557 26.89 -109.06 43.46
N CYS A 558 26.54 -110.01 42.56
CA CYS A 558 26.57 -111.51 42.69
C CYS A 558 25.54 -112.21 41.75
N ASP A 559 25.99 -113.01 40.75
CA ASP A 559 26.14 -114.49 40.84
C ASP A 559 26.53 -115.18 39.49
N HIS A 560 27.55 -116.05 39.55
CA HIS A 560 27.89 -117.25 38.71
C HIS A 560 28.18 -117.09 37.19
N HIS A 561 28.94 -117.94 36.48
CA HIS A 561 30.09 -118.83 36.64
C HIS A 561 30.35 -119.37 35.20
N LEU A 562 31.62 -119.45 34.77
CA LEU A 562 32.24 -120.34 33.74
C LEU A 562 31.65 -120.48 32.31
N ASP A 563 32.43 -120.05 31.30
CA ASP A 563 32.86 -120.78 30.08
C ASP A 563 33.72 -119.80 29.24
N LEU A 564 34.82 -120.12 28.54
CA LEU A 564 35.65 -121.30 28.37
C LEU A 564 36.98 -120.76 27.76
N MET A 565 38.08 -121.43 28.07
CA MET A 565 39.49 -121.21 27.72
C MET A 565 39.83 -120.69 26.30
N SER A 566 40.90 -119.89 26.17
CA SER A 566 42.18 -120.31 25.54
C SER A 566 43.26 -119.20 25.53
N SER A 567 44.38 -119.46 26.22
CA SER A 567 45.82 -119.20 25.92
C SER A 567 46.23 -117.95 25.11
N THR A 568 47.28 -117.18 25.43
CA THR A 568 48.61 -117.53 25.98
C THR A 568 49.33 -116.28 26.57
N HIS A 569 50.27 -116.54 27.48
CA HIS A 569 51.31 -115.71 28.14
C HIS A 569 51.98 -114.59 27.28
N VAL A 570 52.57 -113.51 27.82
CA VAL A 570 53.77 -113.41 28.70
C VAL A 570 53.88 -112.02 29.39
N SER A 571 54.49 -112.00 30.58
CA SER A 571 54.68 -110.96 31.61
C SER A 571 55.78 -109.89 31.33
N PRO A 572 56.35 -109.14 32.32
CA PRO A 572 55.84 -107.89 32.94
C PRO A 572 56.93 -106.77 33.12
N VAL A 573 56.61 -105.48 33.30
CA VAL A 573 57.55 -104.50 33.93
C VAL A 573 56.81 -103.36 34.68
N ARG A 574 57.33 -103.03 35.88
CA ARG A 574 56.93 -101.96 36.83
C ARG A 574 57.49 -100.57 36.42
N ILE A 575 56.93 -99.48 36.97
CA ILE A 575 57.63 -98.51 37.87
C ILE A 575 56.70 -97.34 38.23
N SER A 576 56.79 -96.98 39.52
CA SER A 576 56.22 -95.88 40.29
C SER A 576 56.52 -94.47 39.76
N THR A 577 55.69 -93.48 40.13
CA THR A 577 56.06 -92.34 41.02
C THR A 577 54.90 -91.36 41.21
N SER A 578 54.63 -91.02 42.47
CA SER A 578 53.85 -89.88 42.96
C SER A 578 54.68 -88.57 42.84
N PRO A 579 54.27 -87.39 43.37
CA PRO A 579 52.97 -86.84 43.78
C PRO A 579 52.73 -85.44 43.13
N THR A 580 51.65 -84.68 43.38
CA THR A 580 51.64 -83.62 44.41
C THR A 580 50.25 -83.01 44.55
N ARG A 581 49.86 -82.86 45.81
CA ARG A 581 48.61 -82.38 46.40
C ARG A 581 48.71 -80.88 46.71
N LYS A 582 47.73 -80.06 46.33
CA LYS A 582 47.28 -78.85 47.06
C LYS A 582 45.79 -78.63 46.74
N ARG A 583 44.88 -79.21 47.53
CA ARG A 583 44.17 -78.62 48.68
C ARG A 583 43.30 -77.42 48.28
N LEU A 584 42.03 -77.74 47.99
CA LEU A 584 40.87 -76.87 48.02
C LEU A 584 40.66 -76.30 49.43
N ALA A 585 40.30 -75.01 49.49
CA ALA A 585 39.62 -74.39 50.63
C ALA A 585 38.42 -73.58 50.11
N SER A 586 37.23 -74.04 50.52
CA SER A 586 35.95 -73.34 50.73
C SER A 586 35.36 -72.38 49.66
N PRO A 587 34.11 -72.60 49.21
CA PRO A 587 33.31 -71.57 48.56
C PRO A 587 32.63 -70.66 49.60
N SER A 588 32.59 -69.36 49.34
CA SER A 588 31.66 -68.41 49.96
C SER A 588 30.54 -68.06 48.96
N PRO A 589 29.32 -67.71 49.43
CA PRO A 589 28.15 -67.49 48.58
C PRO A 589 28.22 -66.16 47.78
N PRO A 590 27.37 -65.99 46.76
CA PRO A 590 27.45 -64.87 45.83
C PRO A 590 27.00 -63.57 46.51
N ARG A 591 27.88 -62.56 46.48
CA ARG A 591 27.47 -61.17 46.73
C ARG A 591 26.59 -60.71 45.57
N SER A 592 25.36 -60.37 45.91
CA SER A 592 24.51 -59.42 45.21
C SER A 592 25.34 -58.25 44.68
N ARG A 593 25.24 -57.97 43.39
CA ARG A 593 25.73 -56.71 42.82
C ARG A 593 24.93 -55.56 43.42
N SER A 594 25.56 -54.80 44.29
CA SER A 594 25.08 -53.51 44.78
C SER A 594 25.00 -52.50 43.62
N PRO A 595 24.00 -51.61 43.59
CA PRO A 595 23.98 -50.47 42.70
C PRO A 595 24.98 -49.43 43.23
N ASN A 596 26.22 -49.49 42.74
CA ASN A 596 27.27 -48.57 43.15
C ASN A 596 27.19 -47.30 42.28
N ARG A 597 26.40 -46.32 42.72
CA ARG A 597 26.55 -44.93 42.28
C ARG A 597 26.02 -43.91 43.30
N TYR A 598 26.42 -44.03 44.56
CA TYR A 598 26.51 -42.90 45.50
C TYR A 598 27.71 -43.19 46.43
N VAL A 599 28.74 -42.33 46.38
CA VAL A 599 29.83 -42.34 47.35
C VAL A 599 29.22 -42.01 48.72
N ARG A 600 29.58 -42.76 49.77
CA ARG A 600 29.01 -42.61 51.12
C ARG A 600 29.00 -41.14 51.57
N CYS A 601 27.82 -40.61 51.87
CA CYS A 601 27.58 -39.24 52.33
C CYS A 601 28.58 -38.75 53.41
N ARG A 602 28.94 -39.67 54.32
CA ARG A 602 29.94 -39.51 55.37
C ARG A 602 31.28 -38.98 54.87
N ASP A 603 31.83 -39.57 53.81
CA ASP A 603 33.17 -39.24 53.31
C ASP A 603 33.20 -37.86 52.62
N ARG A 604 32.01 -37.33 52.31
CA ARG A 604 31.81 -36.03 51.67
C ARG A 604 31.71 -34.88 52.67
N PHE A 605 31.09 -35.09 53.83
CA PHE A 605 30.71 -34.00 54.74
C PHE A 605 31.45 -33.97 56.08
N LEU A 606 31.95 -35.10 56.60
CA LEU A 606 32.53 -35.18 57.95
C LEU A 606 34.06 -35.33 57.93
N CYS A 607 34.75 -34.54 58.76
CA CYS A 607 36.15 -34.80 59.11
C CYS A 607 36.24 -36.16 59.81
N SER A 608 37.34 -36.91 59.60
CA SER A 608 37.52 -38.30 60.07
C SER A 608 36.59 -38.71 61.22
N TYR A 609 35.72 -39.67 60.93
CA TYR A 609 34.62 -40.12 61.77
C TYR A 609 35.04 -40.58 63.17
N ASP A 610 36.31 -40.94 63.34
CA ASP A 610 36.91 -41.30 64.61
C ASP A 610 36.86 -40.16 65.63
N LYS A 611 36.70 -38.91 65.17
CA LYS A 611 36.64 -37.69 66.01
C LYS A 611 35.27 -37.41 66.65
N ILE A 612 34.21 -38.11 66.25
CA ILE A 612 32.89 -37.98 66.89
C ILE A 612 32.88 -38.87 68.14
N GLU A 613 32.91 -38.27 69.33
CA GLU A 613 32.88 -38.98 70.61
C GLU A 613 31.41 -39.31 70.98
N LEU A 614 31.11 -40.59 71.30
CA LEU A 614 29.80 -41.24 71.53
C LEU A 614 29.20 -42.00 70.33
N ASP A 615 28.92 -43.29 70.53
CA ASP A 615 28.27 -44.16 69.53
C ASP A 615 26.84 -43.69 69.17
N ASP A 616 26.10 -43.12 70.13
CA ASP A 616 24.77 -42.55 69.88
C ASP A 616 24.82 -41.32 68.96
N CYS A 617 25.84 -40.45 69.11
CA CYS A 617 26.04 -39.30 68.23
C CYS A 617 26.41 -39.73 66.81
N ARG A 618 27.16 -40.83 66.65
CA ARG A 618 27.51 -41.39 65.33
C ARG A 618 26.28 -41.95 64.60
N GLN A 619 25.45 -42.75 65.28
CA GLN A 619 24.21 -43.28 64.68
C GLN A 619 23.24 -42.16 64.31
N ARG A 620 23.15 -41.12 65.13
CA ARG A 620 22.32 -39.94 64.87
C ARG A 620 22.84 -39.11 63.69
N ALA A 621 24.17 -38.95 63.57
CA ALA A 621 24.79 -38.28 62.42
C ALA A 621 24.53 -39.02 61.10
N ASP A 622 24.63 -40.35 61.09
CA ASP A 622 24.33 -41.18 59.91
C ASP A 622 22.88 -41.03 59.48
N LYS A 623 21.95 -41.02 60.44
CA LYS A 623 20.53 -40.84 60.15
C LYS A 623 20.25 -39.45 59.57
N LEU A 624 20.79 -38.39 60.17
CA LEU A 624 20.61 -37.02 59.69
C LEU A 624 21.19 -36.82 58.28
N LEU A 625 22.35 -37.38 57.97
CA LEU A 625 22.95 -37.27 56.63
C LEU A 625 22.20 -38.10 55.57
N ALA A 626 21.65 -39.26 55.94
CA ALA A 626 20.78 -40.03 55.06
C ALA A 626 19.46 -39.29 54.77
N ASP A 627 18.81 -38.74 55.80
CA ASP A 627 17.59 -37.93 55.66
C ASP A 627 17.86 -36.67 54.80
N PHE A 628 19.06 -36.08 54.88
CA PHE A 628 19.48 -34.97 54.02
C PHE A 628 19.56 -35.37 52.54
N GLU A 629 20.18 -36.50 52.21
CA GLU A 629 20.27 -37.00 50.83
C GLU A 629 18.89 -37.30 50.24
N ASP A 630 17.99 -37.87 51.05
CA ASP A 630 16.59 -38.11 50.65
C ASP A 630 15.86 -36.81 50.32
N ILE A 631 16.02 -35.76 51.15
CA ILE A 631 15.45 -34.43 50.87
C ILE A 631 15.99 -33.87 49.55
N LEU A 632 17.30 -33.94 49.31
CA LEU A 632 17.93 -33.45 48.07
C LEU A 632 17.43 -34.22 46.82
N LEU A 633 17.23 -35.53 46.93
CA LEU A 633 16.68 -36.36 45.86
C LEU A 633 15.22 -35.99 45.55
N HIS A 634 14.39 -35.81 46.59
CA HIS A 634 13.00 -35.43 46.44
C HIS A 634 12.81 -34.04 45.85
N ILE A 635 13.70 -33.08 46.16
CA ILE A 635 13.68 -31.74 45.56
C ILE A 635 14.04 -31.80 44.08
N ASN A 636 15.10 -32.53 43.71
CA ASN A 636 15.50 -32.67 42.31
C ASN A 636 14.42 -33.36 41.45
N ALA A 637 13.70 -34.35 42.00
CA ALA A 637 12.57 -34.96 41.32
C ALA A 637 11.39 -33.98 41.13
N ASP A 638 11.14 -33.12 42.13
CA ASP A 638 10.08 -32.10 42.08
C ASP A 638 10.37 -31.01 41.03
N PHE A 639 11.63 -30.57 40.93
CA PHE A 639 12.05 -29.58 39.94
C PHE A 639 11.77 -30.04 38.52
N ARG A 640 12.11 -31.28 38.15
CA ARG A 640 11.87 -31.80 36.80
C ARG A 640 10.39 -31.74 36.40
N SER A 641 9.49 -32.12 37.32
CA SER A 641 8.05 -32.05 37.07
C SER A 641 7.52 -30.62 36.95
N LYS A 642 8.09 -29.66 37.70
CA LYS A 642 7.61 -28.26 37.68
C LYS A 642 8.21 -27.44 36.54
N GLU A 643 9.43 -27.73 36.15
CA GLU A 643 10.06 -27.18 34.95
C GLU A 643 9.24 -27.56 33.69
N GLU A 644 8.84 -28.83 33.56
CA GLU A 644 7.97 -29.29 32.48
C GLU A 644 6.60 -28.57 32.45
N SER A 645 6.03 -28.27 33.62
CA SER A 645 4.77 -27.51 33.73
C SER A 645 4.95 -26.03 33.34
N LEU A 646 6.09 -25.42 33.67
CA LEU A 646 6.41 -24.01 33.40
C LEU A 646 6.83 -23.74 31.94
N HIS A 647 7.25 -24.77 31.21
CA HIS A 647 7.54 -24.68 29.77
C HIS A 647 6.31 -24.60 28.88
N SER A 648 5.11 -24.76 29.44
CA SER A 648 3.86 -24.54 28.70
C SER A 648 3.72 -23.09 28.23
N LEU A 649 3.06 -22.90 27.09
CA LEU A 649 2.76 -21.57 26.56
C LEU A 649 1.88 -20.80 27.54
N THR A 650 2.15 -19.50 27.68
CA THR A 650 1.35 -18.62 28.52
C THR A 650 -0.01 -18.41 27.86
N PRO A 651 -1.14 -18.68 28.53
CA PRO A 651 -2.48 -18.54 27.96
C PRO A 651 -2.76 -17.11 27.44
N ILE A 652 -3.43 -17.03 26.29
CA ILE A 652 -3.77 -15.80 25.58
C ILE A 652 -5.25 -15.87 25.17
N GLY A 653 -5.93 -14.72 25.10
CA GLY A 653 -7.29 -14.63 24.56
C GLY A 653 -8.32 -15.41 25.37
N VAL A 654 -9.10 -16.26 24.71
CA VAL A 654 -10.19 -17.04 25.33
C VAL A 654 -9.67 -18.00 26.39
N GLN A 655 -8.45 -18.53 26.21
CA GLN A 655 -7.83 -19.44 27.18
C GLN A 655 -7.69 -18.80 28.57
N ILE A 656 -7.62 -17.47 28.67
CA ILE A 656 -7.55 -16.74 29.93
C ILE A 656 -8.85 -16.86 30.72
N ASP A 657 -10.00 -16.88 30.05
CA ASP A 657 -11.32 -16.97 30.70
C ASP A 657 -11.60 -18.36 31.28
N SER A 658 -10.94 -19.39 30.73
CA SER A 658 -11.02 -20.77 31.24
C SER A 658 -10.12 -21.03 32.45
N LEU A 659 -9.25 -20.09 32.84
CA LEU A 659 -8.40 -20.21 34.02
C LEU A 659 -9.17 -19.86 35.31
N PRO A 660 -8.89 -20.56 36.43
CA PRO A 660 -9.34 -20.11 37.74
C PRO A 660 -8.86 -18.68 38.04
N THR A 661 -9.70 -17.86 38.66
CA THR A 661 -9.40 -16.45 38.98
C THR A 661 -8.08 -16.26 39.73
N ASP A 662 -7.76 -17.22 40.61
CA ASP A 662 -6.60 -17.17 41.52
C ASP A 662 -5.43 -18.03 41.00
N PHE A 663 -5.40 -18.34 39.69
CA PHE A 663 -4.31 -19.07 39.07
C PHE A 663 -3.09 -18.16 38.84
N THR A 664 -1.93 -18.62 39.29
CA THR A 664 -0.60 -18.06 39.02
C THR A 664 0.41 -19.21 38.86
N TYR A 665 1.44 -19.02 38.06
CA TYR A 665 2.57 -19.94 37.90
C TYR A 665 3.35 -20.09 39.21
N ASN A 666 3.44 -19.04 40.03
CA ASN A 666 3.97 -19.14 41.39
C ASN A 666 3.18 -20.12 42.28
N ARG A 667 1.88 -20.30 42.04
CA ARG A 667 1.06 -21.26 42.79
C ARG A 667 1.52 -22.70 42.55
N ILE A 668 2.01 -23.01 41.34
CA ILE A 668 2.56 -24.33 40.96
C ILE A 668 3.82 -24.64 41.78
N LEU A 669 4.61 -23.61 42.10
CA LEU A 669 5.86 -23.73 42.87
C LEU A 669 5.68 -23.76 44.40
N THR A 670 4.45 -23.62 44.93
CA THR A 670 4.21 -23.59 46.38
C THR A 670 4.67 -24.84 47.12
N SER A 671 4.49 -26.02 46.51
CA SER A 671 4.99 -27.29 47.04
C SER A 671 6.52 -27.32 47.06
N THR A 672 7.16 -26.90 45.97
CA THR A 672 8.62 -26.86 45.82
C THR A 672 9.25 -25.87 46.79
N ARG A 673 8.62 -24.71 46.99
CA ARG A 673 9.02 -23.71 47.99
C ARG A 673 9.08 -24.31 49.39
N ARG A 674 8.06 -25.05 49.81
CA ARG A 674 8.03 -25.73 51.11
C ARG A 674 9.16 -26.75 51.26
N LYS A 675 9.52 -27.46 50.19
CA LYS A 675 10.65 -28.42 50.20
C LYS A 675 12.00 -27.70 50.31
N ILE A 676 12.17 -26.55 49.65
CA ILE A 676 13.38 -25.72 49.75
C ILE A 676 13.51 -25.09 51.13
N ASP A 677 12.42 -24.61 51.71
CA ASP A 677 12.41 -24.08 53.07
C ASP A 677 12.73 -25.20 54.08
N ALA A 678 12.20 -26.40 53.89
CA ALA A 678 12.57 -27.57 54.70
C ALA A 678 14.06 -27.94 54.57
N LEU A 679 14.63 -27.85 53.36
CA LEU A 679 16.07 -28.06 53.14
C LEU A 679 16.92 -27.04 53.92
N ARG A 680 16.53 -25.75 53.90
CA ARG A 680 17.25 -24.68 54.63
C ARG A 680 17.22 -24.91 56.13
N GLU A 681 16.06 -25.23 56.68
CA GLU A 681 15.91 -25.58 58.10
C GLU A 681 16.72 -26.82 58.47
N PHE A 682 16.75 -27.83 57.60
CA PHE A 682 17.51 -29.05 57.83
C PHE A 682 19.04 -28.82 57.79
N ILE A 683 19.51 -27.95 56.89
CA ILE A 683 20.92 -27.52 56.87
C ILE A 683 21.31 -26.82 58.18
N LEU A 684 20.42 -25.98 58.73
CA LEU A 684 20.63 -25.35 60.04
C LEU A 684 20.67 -26.38 61.16
N GLN A 685 19.78 -27.37 61.14
CA GLN A 685 19.78 -28.46 62.12
C GLN A 685 21.10 -29.27 62.09
N ILE A 686 21.60 -29.62 60.89
CA ILE A 686 22.88 -30.31 60.75
C ILE A 686 24.03 -29.44 61.24
N LYS A 687 24.02 -28.13 60.96
CA LYS A 687 25.04 -27.19 61.43
C LYS A 687 25.05 -27.06 62.95
N GLN A 688 23.89 -27.12 63.59
CA GLN A 688 23.76 -27.11 65.06
C GLN A 688 24.24 -28.41 65.69
N GLU A 689 23.90 -29.57 65.13
CA GLU A 689 24.23 -30.87 65.72
C GLU A 689 25.64 -31.38 65.37
N LEU A 690 26.17 -31.07 64.17
CA LEU A 690 27.43 -31.62 63.64
C LEU A 690 28.48 -30.56 63.29
N GLY A 691 28.23 -29.28 63.56
CA GLY A 691 29.02 -28.15 63.07
C GLY A 691 30.53 -28.22 63.34
N ALA A 692 30.96 -28.77 64.48
CA ALA A 692 32.39 -28.92 64.82
C ALA A 692 33.12 -30.00 63.99
N TYR A 693 32.37 -30.87 63.30
CA TYR A 693 32.89 -32.02 62.56
C TYR A 693 32.72 -31.89 61.04
N LEU A 694 32.07 -30.84 60.54
CA LEU A 694 31.88 -30.60 59.11
C LEU A 694 33.19 -30.13 58.44
N ILE A 695 33.50 -30.65 57.24
CA ILE A 695 34.71 -30.25 56.47
C ILE A 695 34.52 -28.87 55.82
N GLN A 696 33.30 -28.51 55.43
CA GLN A 696 32.94 -27.28 54.73
C GLN A 696 31.52 -26.82 55.12
N ASP A 697 31.21 -25.54 54.94
CA ASP A 697 29.83 -25.06 55.13
C ASP A 697 28.91 -25.73 54.11
N LEU A 698 27.87 -26.41 54.59
CA LEU A 698 26.90 -27.12 53.76
C LEU A 698 26.17 -26.19 52.78
N ASN A 699 26.05 -24.89 53.11
CA ASN A 699 25.51 -23.90 52.17
C ASN A 699 26.40 -23.70 50.94
N ASN A 700 27.68 -24.04 51.03
CA ASN A 700 28.65 -23.98 49.93
C ASN A 700 28.87 -25.35 49.25
N ASP A 701 28.09 -26.37 49.61
CA ASP A 701 28.16 -27.65 48.90
C ASP A 701 27.66 -27.48 47.45
N PRO A 702 28.38 -27.99 46.45
CA PRO A 702 28.01 -27.81 45.04
C PRO A 702 26.63 -28.35 44.67
N ILE A 703 26.12 -29.38 45.35
CA ILE A 703 24.77 -29.91 45.08
C ILE A 703 23.70 -29.00 45.69
N VAL A 704 23.94 -28.50 46.90
CA VAL A 704 23.04 -27.54 47.56
C VAL A 704 22.99 -26.23 46.78
N LEU A 705 24.14 -25.72 46.33
CA LEU A 705 24.24 -24.55 45.45
C LEU A 705 23.50 -24.77 44.12
N ASP A 706 23.67 -25.92 43.47
CA ASP A 706 22.96 -26.25 42.23
C ASP A 706 21.43 -26.27 42.44
N ILE A 707 20.96 -26.86 43.54
CA ILE A 707 19.53 -26.87 43.90
C ILE A 707 19.00 -25.46 44.19
N MET A 708 19.77 -24.65 44.93
CA MET A 708 19.39 -23.27 45.24
C MET A 708 19.38 -22.39 43.99
N ASN A 709 20.35 -22.56 43.09
CA ASN A 709 20.40 -21.86 41.80
C ASN A 709 19.22 -22.26 40.91
N LYS A 710 18.90 -23.55 40.81
CA LYS A 710 17.71 -24.04 40.10
C LYS A 710 16.42 -23.52 40.69
N TRP A 711 16.31 -23.46 42.02
CA TRP A 711 15.17 -22.83 42.69
C TRP A 711 15.03 -21.35 42.33
N THR A 712 16.12 -20.58 42.39
CA THR A 712 16.09 -19.16 42.03
C THR A 712 15.72 -18.95 40.56
N HIS A 713 16.19 -19.83 39.67
CA HIS A 713 15.85 -19.78 38.25
C HIS A 713 14.37 -20.08 38.01
N LEU A 714 13.84 -21.15 38.61
CA LEU A 714 12.42 -21.50 38.51
C LEU A 714 11.51 -20.42 39.10
N GLN A 715 11.92 -19.80 40.21
CA GLN A 715 11.18 -18.70 40.81
C GLN A 715 11.16 -17.45 39.91
N SER A 716 12.29 -17.12 39.29
CA SER A 716 12.36 -16.04 38.29
C SER A 716 11.46 -16.34 37.10
N LEU A 717 11.55 -17.56 36.54
CA LEU A 717 10.76 -17.98 35.39
C LEU A 717 9.25 -17.94 35.68
N ALA A 718 8.83 -18.36 36.88
CA ALA A 718 7.43 -18.28 37.28
C ALA A 718 6.94 -16.84 37.47
N ASN A 719 7.78 -15.94 37.99
CA ASN A 719 7.46 -14.51 38.08
C ASN A 719 7.32 -13.88 36.68
N ASP A 720 8.26 -14.13 35.78
CA ASP A 720 8.22 -13.59 34.41
C ASP A 720 6.96 -14.08 33.67
N LYS A 721 6.58 -15.35 33.87
CA LYS A 721 5.36 -15.94 33.33
C LYS A 721 4.09 -15.37 33.96
N ASP A 722 4.09 -15.09 35.26
CA ASP A 722 2.97 -14.43 35.95
C ASP A 722 2.79 -12.97 35.50
N ASP A 723 3.89 -12.25 35.28
CA ASP A 723 3.86 -10.88 34.74
C ASP A 723 3.29 -10.87 33.32
N GLN A 724 3.73 -11.79 32.46
CA GLN A 724 3.17 -11.99 31.12
C GLN A 724 1.68 -12.36 31.17
N LEU A 725 1.27 -13.28 32.05
CA LEU A 725 -0.13 -13.67 32.21
C LEU A 725 -1.00 -12.49 32.68
N ASN A 726 -0.49 -11.67 33.60
CA ASN A 726 -1.18 -10.47 34.07
C ASN A 726 -1.32 -9.41 32.98
N GLN A 727 -0.27 -9.20 32.17
CA GLN A 727 -0.31 -8.32 31.01
C GLN A 727 -1.36 -8.79 30.00
N ASN A 728 -1.36 -10.10 29.66
CA ASN A 728 -2.34 -10.69 28.75
C ASN A 728 -3.77 -10.54 29.29
N ARG A 729 -3.98 -10.74 30.61
CA ARG A 729 -5.28 -10.52 31.27
C ARG A 729 -5.78 -9.09 31.15
N GLN A 730 -4.89 -8.11 31.29
CA GLN A 730 -5.25 -6.69 31.18
C GLN A 730 -5.62 -6.32 29.75
N GLN A 731 -4.80 -6.73 28.78
CA GLN A 731 -5.06 -6.45 27.36
C GLN A 731 -6.33 -7.17 26.87
N TRP A 732 -6.59 -8.40 27.33
CA TRP A 732 -7.82 -9.13 27.02
C TRP A 732 -9.09 -8.44 27.56
N LYS A 733 -9.03 -7.94 28.81
CA LYS A 733 -10.12 -7.15 29.40
C LYS A 733 -10.34 -5.84 28.62
N HIS A 734 -9.27 -5.19 28.21
CA HIS A 734 -9.35 -3.96 27.42
C HIS A 734 -10.02 -4.22 26.06
N PHE A 735 -9.59 -5.27 25.37
CA PHE A 735 -10.18 -5.70 24.10
C PHE A 735 -11.69 -5.99 24.23
N LYS A 736 -12.12 -6.75 25.24
CA LYS A 736 -13.54 -7.03 25.48
C LYS A 736 -14.37 -5.77 25.65
N ARG A 737 -13.85 -4.80 26.40
CA ARG A 737 -14.53 -3.53 26.62
C ARG A 737 -14.65 -2.72 25.33
N GLN A 738 -13.58 -2.62 24.53
CA GLN A 738 -13.64 -1.92 23.24
C GLN A 738 -14.60 -2.60 22.25
N LEU A 739 -14.67 -3.93 22.26
CA LEU A 739 -15.63 -4.67 21.46
C LEU A 739 -17.08 -4.36 21.87
N GLU A 740 -17.36 -4.29 23.17
CA GLU A 740 -18.67 -3.87 23.71
C GLU A 740 -19.00 -2.41 23.33
N ASP A 741 -18.04 -1.49 23.45
CA ASP A 741 -18.21 -0.08 23.08
C ASP A 741 -18.51 0.08 21.57
N LEU A 742 -17.87 -0.71 20.71
CA LEU A 742 -18.15 -0.74 19.27
C LEU A 742 -19.54 -1.28 18.97
N GLU A 743 -19.96 -2.37 19.62
CA GLU A 743 -21.30 -2.93 19.43
C GLU A 743 -22.39 -1.96 19.88
N GLN A 744 -22.19 -1.28 21.00
CA GLN A 744 -23.07 -0.24 21.48
C GLN A 744 -23.14 0.92 20.48
N SER A 745 -21.99 1.39 19.99
CA SER A 745 -21.92 2.49 19.03
C SER A 745 -22.66 2.15 17.72
N VAL A 746 -22.48 0.94 17.18
CA VAL A 746 -23.23 0.47 16.01
C VAL A 746 -24.73 0.42 16.26
N GLN A 747 -25.14 -0.01 17.46
CA GLN A 747 -26.55 -0.05 17.84
C GLN A 747 -27.15 1.36 17.95
N GLU A 748 -26.39 2.31 18.50
CA GLU A 748 -26.78 3.73 18.55
C GLU A 748 -26.95 4.32 17.15
N PHE A 749 -26.01 4.09 16.22
CA PHE A 749 -26.15 4.53 14.83
C PHE A 749 -27.36 3.88 14.13
N SER A 750 -27.62 2.60 14.40
CA SER A 750 -28.77 1.87 13.83
C SER A 750 -30.11 2.39 14.37
N ASN A 751 -30.16 2.81 15.64
CA ASN A 751 -31.35 3.42 16.24
C ASN A 751 -31.55 4.88 15.76
N SER A 752 -30.46 5.55 15.40
CA SER A 752 -30.43 6.93 14.87
C SER A 752 -30.86 7.04 13.40
N ASP A 753 -31.03 5.91 12.71
CA ASP A 753 -31.40 5.81 11.29
C ASP A 753 -32.80 6.42 11.00
N HIS A 754 -33.62 6.60 12.05
CA HIS A 754 -34.89 7.35 11.99
C HIS A 754 -34.76 8.87 12.23
N LEU A 755 -33.64 9.36 12.76
CA LEU A 755 -33.40 10.77 13.09
C LEU A 755 -32.47 11.49 12.10
N LEU A 756 -31.57 10.76 11.42
CA LEU A 756 -30.75 11.28 10.31
C LEU A 756 -31.59 11.80 9.14
N THR A 757 -32.83 11.33 9.01
CA THR A 757 -33.80 11.80 8.01
C THR A 757 -34.57 13.06 8.44
N ARG A 758 -34.48 13.52 9.70
CA ARG A 758 -35.38 14.58 10.18
C ARG A 758 -34.83 15.69 11.07
N THR A 759 -33.70 15.57 11.78
CA THR A 759 -33.31 16.65 12.71
C THR A 759 -31.83 16.70 13.10
N ILE A 760 -31.22 17.89 12.91
CA ILE A 760 -30.32 18.59 13.84
C ILE A 760 -29.00 17.88 14.24
N TYR A 761 -28.19 17.46 13.29
CA TYR A 761 -26.73 17.39 13.52
C TYR A 761 -26.03 18.08 12.36
N SER A 762 -25.07 18.97 12.65
CA SER A 762 -24.17 19.48 11.61
C SER A 762 -23.47 18.29 10.96
N ARG A 763 -23.29 18.35 9.64
CA ARG A 763 -22.52 17.37 8.86
C ARG A 763 -21.12 17.11 9.43
N SER A 764 -20.57 18.06 10.17
CA SER A 764 -19.33 17.92 10.95
C SER A 764 -19.46 16.82 12.01
N ASP A 765 -20.51 16.86 12.82
CA ASP A 765 -20.69 15.99 13.99
C ASP A 765 -20.90 14.51 13.59
N VAL A 766 -21.59 14.24 12.49
CA VAL A 766 -21.80 12.86 12.01
C VAL A 766 -20.52 12.27 11.43
N ASN A 767 -19.74 13.08 10.71
CA ASN A 767 -18.45 12.65 10.18
C ASN A 767 -17.41 12.47 11.29
N GLU A 768 -17.36 13.38 12.26
CA GLU A 768 -16.48 13.28 13.43
C GLU A 768 -16.76 12.01 14.25
N ARG A 769 -18.04 11.68 14.47
CA ARG A 769 -18.42 10.41 15.14
C ARG A 769 -18.11 9.16 14.30
N LEU A 770 -18.14 9.25 12.96
CA LEU A 770 -17.73 8.14 12.09
C LEU A 770 -16.21 7.96 12.08
N ASP A 771 -15.44 9.04 12.16
CA ASP A 771 -13.98 9.04 12.25
C ASP A 771 -13.51 8.47 13.60
N GLU A 772 -14.16 8.86 14.72
CA GLU A 772 -13.93 8.27 16.05
C GLU A 772 -14.22 6.77 16.06
N PHE A 773 -15.31 6.35 15.41
CA PHE A 773 -15.67 4.94 15.28
C PHE A 773 -14.65 4.16 14.45
N GLU A 774 -14.13 4.72 13.36
CA GLU A 774 -13.10 4.09 12.52
C GLU A 774 -11.80 3.86 13.31
N LEU A 775 -11.37 4.85 14.10
CA LEU A 775 -10.21 4.74 14.98
C LEU A 775 -10.38 3.62 16.02
N LEU A 776 -11.55 3.55 16.66
CA LEU A 776 -11.87 2.52 17.64
C LEU A 776 -11.93 1.12 17.00
N LEU A 777 -12.52 1.00 15.80
CA LEU A 777 -12.59 -0.26 15.05
C LEU A 777 -11.19 -0.76 14.69
N LYS A 778 -10.31 0.13 14.21
CA LYS A 778 -8.94 -0.20 13.86
C LYS A 778 -8.13 -0.66 15.08
N SER A 779 -8.20 0.08 16.19
CA SER A 779 -7.56 -0.31 17.46
C SER A 779 -8.03 -1.68 17.95
N THR A 780 -9.32 -1.98 17.81
CA THR A 780 -9.90 -3.24 18.28
C THR A 780 -9.48 -4.42 17.39
N ILE A 781 -9.39 -4.22 16.07
CA ILE A 781 -8.87 -5.22 15.12
C ILE A 781 -7.40 -5.52 15.38
N ASP A 782 -6.59 -4.49 15.66
CA ASP A 782 -5.16 -4.66 15.95
C ASP A 782 -4.92 -5.47 17.24
N LEU A 783 -5.75 -5.24 18.27
CA LEU A 783 -5.76 -6.08 19.46
C LEU A 783 -6.27 -7.49 19.16
N ALA A 784 -7.30 -7.64 18.32
CA ALA A 784 -7.83 -8.94 17.97
C ALA A 784 -6.77 -9.84 17.32
N ASN A 785 -5.95 -9.29 16.42
CA ASN A 785 -4.87 -10.03 15.75
C ASN A 785 -3.82 -10.61 16.74
N GLN A 786 -3.68 -10.04 17.94
CA GLN A 786 -2.75 -10.51 18.97
C GLN A 786 -3.31 -11.71 19.78
N PHE A 787 -4.64 -11.89 19.81
CA PHE A 787 -5.32 -12.89 20.64
C PHE A 787 -5.79 -14.14 19.90
N ASN A 788 -5.45 -14.29 18.61
CA ASN A 788 -5.92 -15.41 17.80
C ASN A 788 -5.36 -16.76 18.30
N ASP A 789 -6.23 -17.53 18.96
CA ASP A 789 -5.92 -18.83 19.53
C ASP A 789 -6.56 -20.00 18.76
N ASN A 790 -7.16 -19.73 17.59
CA ASN A 790 -7.92 -20.68 16.77
C ASN A 790 -9.03 -21.45 17.52
N SER A 791 -9.53 -20.93 18.64
CA SER A 791 -10.61 -21.57 19.40
C SER A 791 -11.98 -21.37 18.73
N ASN A 792 -12.94 -22.28 19.01
CA ASN A 792 -14.32 -22.12 18.52
C ASN A 792 -14.98 -20.84 19.05
N GLU A 793 -14.60 -20.38 20.24
CA GLU A 793 -15.09 -19.14 20.83
C GLU A 793 -14.47 -17.90 20.16
N TRP A 794 -13.23 -18.00 19.66
CA TRP A 794 -12.61 -16.97 18.84
C TRP A 794 -13.35 -16.72 17.52
N ILE A 795 -13.83 -17.79 16.87
CA ILE A 795 -14.62 -17.71 15.63
C ILE A 795 -15.90 -16.86 15.84
N ILE A 796 -16.50 -16.93 17.04
CA ILE A 796 -17.68 -16.13 17.39
C ILE A 796 -17.30 -14.63 17.49
N ILE A 797 -16.15 -14.32 18.09
CA ILE A 797 -15.63 -12.95 18.19
C ILE A 797 -15.28 -12.41 16.79
N GLU A 798 -14.68 -13.23 15.93
CA GLU A 798 -14.36 -12.88 14.54
C GLU A 798 -15.64 -12.57 13.74
N HIS A 799 -16.69 -13.38 13.88
CA HIS A 799 -17.98 -13.12 13.25
C HIS A 799 -18.64 -11.82 13.77
N ARG A 800 -18.53 -11.52 15.07
CA ARG A 800 -19.01 -10.26 15.65
C ARG A 800 -18.27 -9.06 15.06
N LEU A 801 -16.94 -9.10 15.03
CA LEU A 801 -16.12 -8.04 14.41
C LEU A 801 -16.43 -7.85 12.93
N GLN A 802 -16.62 -8.93 12.18
CA GLN A 802 -17.01 -8.86 10.77
C GLN A 802 -18.40 -8.21 10.61
N SER A 803 -19.37 -8.56 11.46
CA SER A 803 -20.69 -7.93 11.45
C SER A 803 -20.64 -6.42 11.74
N ILE A 804 -19.80 -5.99 12.70
CA ILE A 804 -19.57 -4.58 13.02
C ILE A 804 -18.96 -3.86 11.81
N LYS A 805 -17.96 -4.48 11.17
CA LYS A 805 -17.29 -3.94 9.97
C LYS A 805 -18.25 -3.78 8.80
N ASP A 806 -19.10 -4.77 8.55
CA ASP A 806 -20.09 -4.72 7.47
C ASP A 806 -21.12 -3.60 7.71
N LYS A 807 -21.57 -3.44 8.95
CA LYS A 807 -22.49 -2.36 9.34
C LYS A 807 -21.83 -0.98 9.24
N PHE A 808 -20.57 -0.83 9.61
CA PHE A 808 -19.83 0.41 9.43
C PHE A 808 -19.67 0.78 7.95
N HIS A 809 -19.29 -0.18 7.10
CA HIS A 809 -19.21 0.04 5.65
C HIS A 809 -20.56 0.44 5.06
N TYR A 810 -21.66 -0.16 5.53
CA TYR A 810 -23.01 0.24 5.13
C TYR A 810 -23.31 1.71 5.52
N LEU A 811 -23.03 2.10 6.76
CA LEU A 811 -23.23 3.48 7.23
C LEU A 811 -22.37 4.50 6.48
N LEU A 812 -21.10 4.19 6.24
CA LEU A 812 -20.16 5.03 5.48
C LEU A 812 -20.62 5.20 4.02
N THR A 813 -21.07 4.11 3.39
CA THR A 813 -21.59 4.13 2.01
C THR A 813 -22.87 4.95 1.92
N LYS A 814 -23.77 4.81 2.89
CA LYS A 814 -25.06 5.54 2.94
C LYS A 814 -24.85 7.05 3.19
N SER A 815 -23.99 7.41 4.14
CA SER A 815 -23.59 8.81 4.41
C SER A 815 -22.99 9.49 3.17
N ASN A 816 -22.19 8.77 2.38
CA ASN A 816 -21.56 9.29 1.17
C ASN A 816 -22.49 9.33 -0.06
N ARG A 817 -23.56 8.50 -0.12
CA ARG A 817 -24.50 8.45 -1.25
C ARG A 817 -25.55 9.56 -1.22
N GLN A 818 -26.18 9.83 -0.07
CA GLN A 818 -27.23 10.84 0.07
C GLN A 818 -26.86 12.26 -0.46
N PRO A 819 -25.66 12.82 -0.21
CA PRO A 819 -25.30 14.14 -0.74
C PRO A 819 -24.97 14.16 -2.23
N ARG A 820 -24.57 13.01 -2.83
CA ARG A 820 -24.36 12.92 -4.28
C ARG A 820 -25.69 12.93 -5.04
N GLU A 821 -26.68 12.18 -4.53
CA GLU A 821 -28.03 12.14 -5.10
C GLU A 821 -28.77 13.48 -4.96
N LEU A 822 -28.62 14.19 -3.83
CA LEU A 822 -29.21 15.52 -3.62
C LEU A 822 -28.59 16.61 -4.51
N LYS A 823 -27.30 16.50 -4.85
CA LYS A 823 -26.62 17.47 -5.74
C LYS A 823 -26.99 17.25 -7.21
N THR A 824 -26.96 16.00 -7.67
CA THR A 824 -27.33 15.66 -9.05
C THR A 824 -28.80 15.93 -9.35
N THR A 825 -29.71 15.74 -8.38
CA THR A 825 -31.13 16.08 -8.54
C THR A 825 -31.39 17.59 -8.59
N ALA A 826 -30.59 18.41 -7.91
CA ALA A 826 -30.67 19.87 -8.01
C ALA A 826 -30.16 20.37 -9.37
N ASP A 827 -29.07 19.80 -9.87
CA ASP A 827 -28.48 20.14 -11.17
C ASP A 827 -29.45 19.79 -12.33
N VAL A 828 -30.06 18.60 -12.30
CA VAL A 828 -31.10 18.20 -13.28
C VAL A 828 -32.30 19.15 -13.26
N LYS A 829 -32.75 19.57 -12.07
CA LYS A 829 -33.88 20.50 -11.94
C LYS A 829 -33.54 21.90 -12.48
N HIS A 830 -32.31 22.36 -12.30
CA HIS A 830 -31.85 23.63 -12.86
C HIS A 830 -31.81 23.60 -14.39
N GLU A 831 -31.27 22.53 -14.98
CA GLU A 831 -31.25 22.36 -16.44
C GLU A 831 -32.66 22.28 -17.04
N MET A 832 -33.60 21.61 -16.37
CA MET A 832 -35.01 21.55 -16.82
C MET A 832 -35.68 22.93 -16.83
N LEU A 833 -35.41 23.78 -15.83
CA LEU A 833 -35.93 25.15 -15.78
C LEU A 833 -35.32 26.03 -16.87
N GLU A 834 -34.04 25.87 -17.17
CA GLU A 834 -33.35 26.57 -18.25
C GLU A 834 -33.96 26.21 -19.62
N ILE A 835 -34.17 24.91 -19.88
CA ILE A 835 -34.80 24.45 -21.13
C ILE A 835 -36.23 24.99 -21.25
N SER A 836 -37.01 25.00 -20.16
CA SER A 836 -38.35 25.58 -20.16
C SER A 836 -38.32 27.06 -20.56
N SER A 837 -37.39 27.84 -20.01
CA SER A 837 -37.24 29.27 -20.34
C SER A 837 -36.80 29.49 -21.78
N GLN A 838 -35.94 28.62 -22.33
CA GLN A 838 -35.53 28.69 -23.74
C GLN A 838 -36.71 28.37 -24.68
N LEU A 839 -37.59 27.44 -24.29
CA LEU A 839 -38.80 27.13 -25.04
C LEU A 839 -39.80 28.29 -25.03
N ASP A 840 -39.97 28.99 -23.90
CA ASP A 840 -40.80 30.20 -23.82
C ASP A 840 -40.35 31.27 -24.84
N HIS A 841 -39.02 31.44 -24.97
CA HIS A 841 -38.44 32.39 -25.93
C HIS A 841 -38.70 31.98 -27.38
N LEU A 842 -38.46 30.70 -27.73
CA LEU A 842 -38.67 30.20 -29.09
C LEU A 842 -40.15 30.22 -29.50
N GLU A 843 -41.05 29.93 -28.57
CA GLU A 843 -42.49 30.03 -28.78
C GLU A 843 -42.90 31.48 -29.06
N THR A 844 -42.38 32.44 -28.29
CA THR A 844 -42.62 33.87 -28.53
C THR A 844 -42.09 34.32 -29.90
N LEU A 845 -40.90 33.85 -30.29
CA LEU A 845 -40.33 34.14 -31.60
C LEU A 845 -41.17 33.55 -32.74
N THR A 846 -41.67 32.32 -32.58
CA THR A 846 -42.56 31.66 -33.56
C THR A 846 -43.84 32.48 -33.75
N HIS A 847 -44.49 32.89 -32.66
CA HIS A 847 -45.69 33.73 -32.73
C HIS A 847 -45.42 35.12 -33.31
N SER A 848 -44.25 35.73 -33.07
CA SER A 848 -43.90 37.04 -33.64
C SER A 848 -43.71 37.02 -35.17
N LEU A 849 -43.53 35.84 -35.75
CA LEU A 849 -43.39 35.63 -37.19
C LEU A 849 -44.75 35.34 -37.86
N GLU A 850 -45.82 35.17 -37.07
CA GLU A 850 -47.21 35.03 -37.53
C GLU A 850 -47.92 36.39 -37.69
N PRO A 851 -48.86 36.53 -38.64
CA PRO A 851 -49.20 35.56 -39.68
C PRO A 851 -48.26 35.62 -40.89
N ILE A 852 -48.21 34.51 -41.63
CA ILE A 852 -47.61 34.47 -42.97
C ILE A 852 -48.66 34.96 -43.95
N ASP A 853 -48.47 36.17 -44.49
CA ASP A 853 -49.38 36.73 -45.49
C ASP A 853 -49.13 36.06 -46.84
N ASN A 854 -50.10 35.25 -47.28
CA ASN A 854 -50.06 34.54 -48.56
C ASN A 854 -50.06 35.49 -49.77
N ASN A 855 -50.36 36.79 -49.57
CA ASN A 855 -50.35 37.82 -50.60
C ASN A 855 -49.11 38.75 -50.51
N GLU A 856 -48.13 38.45 -49.65
CA GLU A 856 -46.93 39.27 -49.46
C GLU A 856 -46.09 39.33 -50.75
N ILE A 857 -46.10 40.49 -51.41
CA ILE A 857 -45.43 40.73 -52.71
C ILE A 857 -43.89 40.76 -52.55
N ASN A 858 -43.41 41.14 -51.36
CA ASN A 858 -41.97 41.30 -51.12
C ASN A 858 -41.31 39.97 -50.72
N GLN A 859 -40.75 39.27 -51.69
CA GLN A 859 -40.08 37.98 -51.49
C GLN A 859 -38.92 38.02 -50.49
N ASN A 860 -38.25 39.17 -50.30
CA ASN A 860 -37.16 39.28 -49.33
C ASN A 860 -37.68 39.16 -47.88
N ILE A 861 -38.92 39.58 -47.62
CA ILE A 861 -39.57 39.41 -46.30
C ILE A 861 -39.84 37.92 -46.07
N ASN A 862 -40.39 37.22 -47.06
CA ASN A 862 -40.65 35.78 -46.97
C ASN A 862 -39.37 34.94 -46.86
N ARG A 863 -38.30 35.28 -47.59
CA ARG A 863 -36.97 34.65 -47.42
C ARG A 863 -36.40 34.90 -46.01
N THR A 864 -36.56 36.11 -45.48
CA THR A 864 -36.11 36.43 -44.12
C THR A 864 -36.91 35.66 -43.06
N LYS A 865 -38.24 35.54 -43.22
CA LYS A 865 -39.08 34.70 -42.35
C LYS A 865 -38.69 33.22 -42.45
N LEU A 866 -38.42 32.71 -43.66
CA LEU A 866 -37.96 31.33 -43.88
C LEU A 866 -36.66 31.04 -43.13
N HIS A 867 -35.63 31.88 -43.30
CA HIS A 867 -34.36 31.70 -42.57
C HIS A 867 -34.53 31.77 -41.05
N ARG A 868 -35.44 32.62 -40.55
CA ARG A 868 -35.72 32.69 -39.11
C ARG A 868 -36.43 31.44 -38.60
N PHE A 869 -37.39 30.88 -39.33
CA PHE A 869 -38.03 29.63 -38.97
C PHE A 869 -37.08 28.42 -39.06
N ILE A 870 -36.14 28.39 -40.01
CA ILE A 870 -35.08 27.36 -40.08
C ILE A 870 -34.22 27.41 -38.81
N ARG A 871 -33.81 28.62 -38.40
CA ARG A 871 -33.01 28.78 -37.18
C ARG A 871 -33.77 28.34 -35.92
N ILE A 872 -35.05 28.69 -35.81
CA ILE A 872 -35.91 28.22 -34.70
C ILE A 872 -36.03 26.69 -34.71
N HIS A 873 -36.16 26.07 -35.89
CA HIS A 873 -36.21 24.61 -36.02
C HIS A 873 -34.91 23.95 -35.53
N ASP A 874 -33.75 24.48 -35.91
CA ASP A 874 -32.44 23.96 -35.48
C ASP A 874 -32.25 24.10 -33.95
N ASP A 875 -32.64 25.25 -33.39
CA ASP A 875 -32.59 25.48 -31.94
C ASP A 875 -33.50 24.49 -31.18
N LEU A 876 -34.69 24.18 -31.71
CA LEU A 876 -35.59 23.16 -31.15
C LEU A 876 -35.01 21.74 -31.25
N GLU A 877 -34.21 21.42 -32.28
CA GLU A 877 -33.52 20.12 -32.38
C GLU A 877 -32.43 19.99 -31.31
N ILE A 878 -31.68 21.06 -31.06
CA ILE A 878 -30.66 21.10 -30.00
C ILE A 878 -31.30 20.90 -28.62
N LEU A 879 -32.42 21.59 -28.33
CA LEU A 879 -33.14 21.43 -27.07
C LEU A 879 -33.71 20.02 -26.90
N ASN A 880 -34.20 19.41 -27.98
CA ASN A 880 -34.69 18.03 -27.97
C ASN A 880 -33.57 17.04 -27.60
N GLN A 881 -32.37 17.21 -28.18
CA GLN A 881 -31.20 16.39 -27.85
C GLN A 881 -30.72 16.59 -26.41
N ARG A 882 -30.79 17.82 -25.88
CA ARG A 882 -30.50 18.10 -24.46
C ARG A 882 -31.50 17.38 -23.54
N LEU A 883 -32.79 17.42 -23.84
CA LEU A 883 -33.82 16.71 -23.06
C LEU A 883 -33.63 15.19 -23.06
N ILE A 884 -33.21 14.59 -24.19
CA ILE A 884 -32.91 13.15 -24.26
C ILE A 884 -31.76 12.81 -23.31
N LYS A 885 -30.68 13.59 -23.32
CA LYS A 885 -29.53 13.40 -22.42
C LYS A 885 -29.92 13.54 -20.95
N ILE A 886 -30.75 14.54 -20.61
CA ILE A 886 -31.24 14.72 -19.24
C ILE A 886 -32.13 13.55 -18.82
N ASN A 887 -32.98 13.06 -19.72
CA ASN A 887 -33.83 11.91 -19.46
C ASN A 887 -32.98 10.64 -19.21
N ASP A 888 -31.99 10.36 -20.05
CA ASP A 888 -31.06 9.24 -19.88
C ASP A 888 -30.25 9.36 -18.57
N HIS A 889 -29.81 10.58 -18.24
CA HIS A 889 -29.13 10.87 -16.98
C HIS A 889 -30.04 10.65 -15.77
N SER A 890 -31.29 11.07 -15.83
CA SER A 890 -32.29 10.91 -14.76
C SER A 890 -32.68 9.44 -14.53
N ILE A 891 -32.77 8.63 -15.60
CA ILE A 891 -33.06 7.20 -15.53
C ILE A 891 -31.92 6.44 -14.83
N SER A 892 -30.68 6.92 -14.94
CA SER A 892 -29.52 6.30 -14.29
C SER A 892 -29.39 6.59 -12.79
N ILE A 893 -30.06 7.63 -12.28
CA ILE A 893 -29.86 8.16 -10.92
C ILE A 893 -31.03 7.83 -9.96
N LEU A 894 -32.24 7.61 -10.47
CA LEU A 894 -33.44 7.60 -9.63
C LEU A 894 -33.93 6.18 -9.31
N SER A 895 -33.77 5.78 -8.05
CA SER A 895 -34.62 4.74 -7.43
C SER A 895 -35.49 5.39 -6.34
N ASN A 896 -36.81 5.35 -6.51
CA ASN A 896 -37.90 5.66 -5.56
C ASN A 896 -38.60 7.05 -5.49
N ASP A 897 -38.16 8.14 -6.15
CA ASP A 897 -38.94 9.42 -6.22
C ASP A 897 -39.66 9.66 -7.58
N GLN A 898 -39.93 8.58 -8.32
CA GLN A 898 -40.17 8.55 -9.77
C GLN A 898 -41.53 9.05 -10.33
N ILE A 899 -42.31 9.90 -9.64
CA ILE A 899 -43.62 10.33 -10.20
C ILE A 899 -43.67 11.82 -10.60
N ARG A 900 -42.88 12.71 -9.99
CA ARG A 900 -42.96 14.15 -10.34
C ARG A 900 -42.00 14.57 -11.45
N GLN A 901 -40.73 14.18 -11.39
CA GLN A 901 -39.73 14.56 -12.41
C GLN A 901 -39.98 13.92 -13.78
N THR A 902 -40.51 12.69 -13.80
CA THR A 902 -40.90 12.00 -15.04
C THR A 902 -42.05 12.69 -15.77
N ASN A 903 -42.97 13.32 -15.03
CA ASN A 903 -44.07 14.09 -15.61
C ASN A 903 -43.61 15.46 -16.16
N ASP A 904 -42.70 16.15 -15.46
CA ASP A 904 -42.18 17.44 -15.90
C ASP A 904 -41.30 17.31 -17.16
N LEU A 905 -40.47 16.25 -17.26
CA LEU A 905 -39.70 15.97 -18.48
C LEU A 905 -40.60 15.65 -19.67
N LYS A 906 -41.64 14.84 -19.46
CA LYS A 906 -42.61 14.52 -20.50
C LYS A 906 -43.33 15.76 -21.02
N LEU A 907 -43.69 16.68 -20.14
CA LEU A 907 -44.32 17.95 -20.52
C LEU A 907 -43.40 18.81 -21.39
N LEU A 908 -42.09 18.85 -21.09
CA LEU A 908 -41.11 19.57 -21.92
C LEU A 908 -40.93 18.93 -23.30
N PHE A 909 -40.88 17.60 -23.38
CA PHE A 909 -40.85 16.87 -24.67
C PHE A 909 -42.09 17.15 -25.52
N ASP A 910 -43.28 17.09 -24.91
CA ASP A 910 -44.53 17.40 -25.61
C ASP A 910 -44.54 18.85 -26.12
N ARG A 911 -43.99 19.78 -25.34
CA ARG A 911 -43.90 21.20 -25.70
C ARG A 911 -42.93 21.45 -26.88
N VAL A 912 -41.74 20.86 -26.87
CA VAL A 912 -40.78 20.93 -28.00
C VAL A 912 -41.43 20.41 -29.28
N ASN A 913 -42.09 19.26 -29.21
CA ASN A 913 -42.73 18.63 -30.37
C ASN A 913 -43.90 19.46 -30.92
N SER A 914 -44.65 20.12 -30.04
CA SER A 914 -45.72 21.05 -30.44
C SER A 914 -45.16 22.22 -31.24
N ILE A 915 -44.13 22.92 -30.72
CA ILE A 915 -43.53 24.07 -31.40
C ILE A 915 -42.88 23.63 -32.74
N LYS A 916 -42.16 22.50 -32.76
CA LYS A 916 -41.59 21.93 -33.99
C LYS A 916 -42.65 21.71 -35.07
N ARG A 917 -43.82 21.19 -34.68
CA ARG A 917 -44.92 20.94 -35.62
C ARG A 917 -45.43 22.25 -36.24
N VAL A 918 -45.60 23.30 -35.43
CA VAL A 918 -46.03 24.63 -35.90
C VAL A 918 -44.99 25.23 -36.84
N VAL A 919 -43.71 25.25 -36.44
CA VAL A 919 -42.61 25.76 -37.26
C VAL A 919 -42.51 25.04 -38.60
N ARG A 920 -42.67 23.70 -38.62
CA ARG A 920 -42.63 22.90 -39.85
C ARG A 920 -43.76 23.25 -40.82
N ILE A 921 -44.97 23.50 -40.31
CA ILE A 921 -46.11 23.94 -41.14
C ILE A 921 -45.78 25.28 -41.80
N TYR A 922 -45.18 26.22 -41.07
CA TYR A 922 -44.80 27.53 -41.59
C TYR A 922 -43.63 27.48 -42.58
N LEU A 923 -42.65 26.61 -42.35
CA LEU A 923 -41.59 26.34 -43.32
C LEU A 923 -42.18 25.80 -44.64
N ASP A 924 -43.04 24.77 -44.58
CA ASP A 924 -43.70 24.21 -45.75
C ASP A 924 -44.55 25.25 -46.51
N GLN A 925 -45.21 26.15 -45.79
CA GLN A 925 -46.00 27.24 -46.39
C GLN A 925 -45.10 28.27 -47.10
N LEU A 926 -44.02 28.72 -46.45
CA LEU A 926 -43.07 29.68 -47.03
C LEU A 926 -42.33 29.10 -48.24
N GLU A 927 -41.93 27.84 -48.18
CA GLU A 927 -41.30 27.13 -49.31
C GLU A 927 -42.25 27.05 -50.51
N LYS A 928 -43.54 26.73 -50.29
CA LYS A 928 -44.54 26.71 -51.36
C LYS A 928 -44.81 28.09 -51.94
N LEU A 929 -44.88 29.14 -51.11
CA LEU A 929 -45.09 30.52 -51.57
C LEU A 929 -43.90 31.05 -52.39
N LEU A 930 -42.68 30.72 -51.98
CA LEU A 930 -41.46 31.08 -52.74
C LEU A 930 -41.38 30.30 -54.06
N ALA A 931 -41.72 29.01 -54.05
CA ALA A 931 -41.74 28.17 -55.26
C ALA A 931 -42.84 28.60 -56.27
N GLN A 932 -44.05 28.93 -55.80
CA GLN A 932 -45.14 29.39 -56.69
C GLN A 932 -44.83 30.71 -57.39
N ASN A 933 -44.12 31.62 -56.72
CA ASN A 933 -43.73 32.90 -57.32
C ASN A 933 -42.48 32.80 -58.23
N GLU A 934 -41.57 31.85 -57.97
CA GLU A 934 -40.45 31.57 -58.88
C GLU A 934 -40.93 30.93 -60.20
N ILE A 935 -41.99 30.12 -60.16
CA ILE A 935 -42.66 29.60 -61.37
C ILE A 935 -43.35 30.73 -62.18
N ASN A 936 -43.88 31.75 -61.51
CA ASN A 936 -44.52 32.89 -62.16
C ASN A 936 -43.54 33.92 -62.75
N GLN A 937 -42.27 33.93 -62.34
CA GLN A 937 -41.28 34.91 -62.80
C GLN A 937 -40.23 34.38 -63.80
N ASN A 938 -40.08 33.07 -64.01
CA ASN A 938 -39.11 32.57 -65.00
C ASN A 938 -39.53 31.25 -65.68
N PHE A 939 -40.01 31.38 -66.92
CA PHE A 939 -39.66 30.42 -67.99
C PHE A 939 -38.15 30.53 -68.26
N SER A 940 -37.32 29.87 -67.46
CA SER A 940 -36.03 29.32 -67.91
C SER A 940 -35.50 28.32 -66.89
N LEU A 941 -34.99 27.22 -67.43
CA LEU A 941 -34.61 26.00 -66.74
C LEU A 941 -33.36 26.14 -65.84
N SER A 942 -33.26 25.14 -64.96
CA SER A 942 -32.07 24.63 -64.27
C SER A 942 -31.67 25.31 -62.96
N ASN A 943 -32.26 24.83 -61.85
CA ASN A 943 -31.54 24.32 -60.67
C ASN A 943 -32.52 23.93 -59.55
N PHE A 944 -33.25 22.83 -59.75
CA PHE A 944 -33.99 22.17 -58.66
C PHE A 944 -33.65 20.68 -58.64
N SER A 945 -32.48 20.36 -58.09
CA SER A 945 -32.04 18.98 -57.84
C SER A 945 -31.26 18.82 -56.53
N GLN A 946 -31.46 19.70 -55.53
CA GLN A 946 -30.78 19.59 -54.23
C GLN A 946 -31.66 19.72 -52.98
N LEU A 947 -32.99 19.83 -53.10
CA LEU A 947 -33.90 19.92 -51.94
C LEU A 947 -34.85 18.71 -51.79
N ARG A 948 -34.49 17.56 -52.36
CA ARG A 948 -35.28 16.30 -52.26
C ARG A 948 -34.63 15.20 -51.42
N THR A 949 -33.66 15.54 -50.58
CA THR A 949 -32.87 14.59 -49.79
C THR A 949 -33.01 14.75 -48.28
N LEU A 950 -34.18 15.20 -47.79
CA LEU A 950 -34.48 15.21 -46.35
C LEU A 950 -35.80 14.53 -45.97
N ASN A 951 -36.41 13.76 -46.88
CA ASN A 951 -37.68 13.07 -46.60
C ASN A 951 -37.60 11.53 -46.58
N ASN A 952 -36.40 10.94 -46.49
CA ASN A 952 -36.24 9.48 -46.54
C ASN A 952 -35.47 8.83 -45.37
N ASN A 953 -35.18 9.55 -44.29
CA ASN A 953 -34.57 8.94 -43.10
C ASN A 953 -35.45 9.18 -41.87
N PHE A 954 -36.61 8.53 -41.83
CA PHE A 954 -37.29 8.16 -40.59
C PHE A 954 -38.14 6.91 -40.85
N GLN A 955 -37.52 5.77 -40.61
CA GLN A 955 -38.19 4.54 -40.18
C GLN A 955 -37.57 4.12 -38.85
#